data_AF-A0A5J4VF40-F1
#
_entry.id   AF-A0A5J4VF40-F1
#
_cell.length_a   1.000
_cell.length_b   1.000
_cell.length_c   1.000
_cell.angle_alpha   90.00
_cell.angle_beta   90.00
_cell.angle_gamma   90.00
#
_symmetry.space_group_name_H-M   'P 1'
#
loop_
_entity.id
_entity.type
_entity.pdbx_description
1 polymer ?
#
loop_
_entity_poly.entity_id
_entity_poly.type
_entity_poly.pdbx_seq_one_letter_code
_entity_poly.pdbx_strand_id
1 'polypeptide(L)'
;MDQKLVRIKYALVKIENVLARIYFVRIEQLPVQIDQMPARIKQLPVRIAQFLNIQADSTSNDAFHEGVKLNKTHSKLQRNTVCNSITTVSGQDQYDANADCTITISTSPFINSKVEYTYGTADMSAAGPIIDQYPTPLSIEKCQFLGKYTDLPTNVNQLRPFVSVSDANLEIIDTSFENIIVGDFSVVEWSTTTTNTLTVKRSSFTGITLMQAMVKYEFTTSLTVTRISCGALCISLSNDINSAAKIEDTLFADIKVECNDANPDDISKAMPITITDPPNLVTDLFNETIMAPLIINLPIDKTFSTGGTCTITHTRFIVTTGSHTGGIHIQGDYGTVQLSRTLFSLTESEHRIRFTENAQIGTTIYLQESIKDGGTVLPRLITGNFDHCFSDSKIPKIGFWSSGSSSAFDSLLKTFFNSVFVSVEGDDINYIGTSAQPVRTLRCAVSIVNPRKDILNGGGLNEQQLSNVTIRNGNFSDSQVAIMAEYIVIYGGGIDNTKVTNIAIESPASPEVEDSCLFYITADNINPRVEITRIHFQQTINGSTSGAWPLIQLNDGRVTVSSCKFSQSTDVTSSYFNYLEVITPKAKLISLEFTGGNFSQSVPAVLVDKGGIISMEDCSFTNISSGSALTIDTSYGDIDLQIRRCNFIGCQSTQLYDVLLSQCSSPIVIFSSFSYTPSPPDNTPTFIVLPVVVFTNCTFTNNLGIKANVVEIKGEQIQFGFSSCTFISTGDNYIYVSSTGVLESVSLMITQAFGGCKASTDTTNINLDITNP
;
A
#
# COMPACT_ATOMS: atom_id res chain seq x y z
N MET A 1 27.19 7.36 -21.97
CA MET A 1 26.28 8.03 -22.94
C MET A 1 24.82 7.64 -22.70
N ASP A 2 24.56 6.53 -22.00
CA ASP A 2 23.23 5.93 -21.80
C ASP A 2 22.31 6.59 -20.76
N GLN A 3 22.83 7.21 -19.70
CA GLN A 3 21.97 7.88 -18.70
C GLN A 3 21.20 9.10 -19.26
N LYS A 4 21.77 9.81 -20.25
CA LYS A 4 21.06 10.89 -20.96
C LYS A 4 19.94 10.34 -21.85
N LEU A 5 20.15 9.16 -22.46
CA LEU A 5 19.15 8.51 -23.31
C LEU A 5 17.97 7.99 -22.48
N VAL A 6 18.21 7.47 -21.27
CA VAL A 6 17.18 7.03 -20.32
C VAL A 6 16.34 8.22 -19.82
N ARG A 7 16.97 9.35 -19.47
CA ARG A 7 16.24 10.57 -19.07
C ARG A 7 15.41 11.17 -20.21
N ILE A 8 15.90 11.10 -21.45
CA ILE A 8 15.16 11.55 -22.64
C ILE A 8 13.97 10.63 -22.93
N LYS A 9 14.12 9.31 -22.80
CA LYS A 9 13.00 8.35 -22.92
C LYS A 9 11.94 8.57 -21.83
N TYR A 10 12.34 8.83 -20.58
CA TYR A 10 11.41 9.15 -19.49
C TYR A 10 10.66 10.48 -19.71
N ALA A 11 11.34 11.47 -20.27
CA ALA A 11 10.73 12.75 -20.64
C ALA A 11 9.75 12.60 -21.81
N LEU A 12 10.09 11.81 -22.84
CA LEU A 12 9.19 11.51 -23.96
C LEU A 12 7.93 10.76 -23.52
N VAL A 13 8.04 9.75 -22.64
CA VAL A 13 6.90 9.02 -22.09
C VAL A 13 6.00 9.92 -21.23
N LYS A 14 6.56 10.90 -20.51
CA LYS A 14 5.78 11.93 -19.80
C LYS A 14 5.06 12.88 -20.75
N ILE A 15 5.71 13.28 -21.85
CA ILE A 15 5.12 14.17 -22.87
C ILE A 15 3.99 13.45 -23.64
N GLU A 16 4.18 12.19 -24.00
CA GLU A 16 3.14 11.36 -24.63
C GLU A 16 1.95 11.11 -23.70
N ASN A 17 2.18 10.92 -22.40
CA ASN A 17 1.09 10.82 -21.42
C ASN A 17 0.32 12.14 -21.22
N VAL A 18 0.97 13.29 -21.37
CA VAL A 18 0.31 14.61 -21.34
C VAL A 18 -0.48 14.84 -22.63
N LEU A 19 0.07 14.48 -23.79
CA LEU A 19 -0.64 14.53 -25.08
C LEU A 19 -1.82 13.55 -25.13
N ALA A 20 -1.68 12.33 -24.58
CA ALA A 20 -2.77 11.37 -24.46
C ALA A 20 -3.86 11.81 -23.47
N ARG A 21 -3.50 12.50 -22.38
CA ARG A 21 -4.47 13.17 -21.49
C ARG A 21 -5.26 14.29 -22.18
N ILE A 22 -4.67 14.95 -23.17
CA ILE A 22 -5.34 16.00 -23.96
C ILE A 22 -6.18 15.38 -25.10
N TYR A 23 -5.76 14.27 -25.69
CA TYR A 23 -6.46 13.63 -26.81
C TYR A 23 -7.67 12.78 -26.41
N PHE A 24 -7.73 12.23 -25.19
CA PHE A 24 -8.85 11.38 -24.76
C PHE A 24 -10.10 12.14 -24.25
N VAL A 25 -10.03 13.46 -24.15
CA VAL A 25 -11.16 14.32 -23.79
C VAL A 25 -11.32 15.39 -24.85
N ARG A 26 -11.98 15.06 -25.97
CA ARG A 26 -12.77 15.96 -26.85
C ARG A 26 -12.82 15.41 -28.27
N ILE A 27 -13.89 14.69 -28.60
CA ILE A 27 -14.31 14.52 -30.00
C ILE A 27 -15.71 15.10 -30.29
N GLU A 28 -16.49 15.56 -29.30
CA GLU A 28 -17.86 16.06 -29.57
C GLU A 28 -18.20 17.46 -29.03
N GLN A 29 -17.23 18.37 -28.87
CA GLN A 29 -17.50 19.80 -28.60
C GLN A 29 -16.84 20.76 -29.61
N LEU A 30 -16.78 20.34 -30.87
CA LEU A 30 -16.02 21.01 -31.93
C LEU A 30 -16.51 22.40 -32.44
N PRO A 31 -17.72 22.95 -32.16
CA PRO A 31 -18.07 24.24 -32.76
C PRO A 31 -17.57 25.49 -32.01
N VAL A 32 -17.12 25.42 -30.74
CA VAL A 32 -16.89 26.63 -29.91
C VAL A 32 -15.41 26.88 -29.55
N GLN A 33 -14.49 25.94 -29.83
CA GLN A 33 -13.13 25.99 -29.28
C GLN A 33 -11.97 26.23 -30.27
N ILE A 34 -12.25 26.45 -31.55
CA ILE A 34 -11.19 26.66 -32.56
C ILE A 34 -10.52 28.04 -32.44
N ASP A 35 -11.21 29.06 -31.93
CA ASP A 35 -10.65 30.43 -31.89
C ASP A 35 -9.70 30.72 -30.72
N GLN A 36 -9.56 29.81 -29.75
CA GLN A 36 -8.78 30.06 -28.52
C GLN A 36 -7.58 29.13 -28.29
N MET A 37 -7.32 28.17 -29.19
CA MET A 37 -6.14 27.28 -29.11
C MET A 37 -4.77 27.99 -29.13
N PRO A 38 -4.55 29.08 -29.89
CA PRO A 38 -3.23 29.73 -29.95
C PRO A 38 -2.78 30.39 -28.65
N ALA A 39 -3.73 30.84 -27.81
CA ALA A 39 -3.44 31.45 -26.51
C ALA A 39 -2.98 30.40 -25.47
N ARG A 40 -3.51 29.18 -25.54
CA ARG A 40 -3.21 28.09 -24.62
C ARG A 40 -1.83 27.46 -24.82
N ILE A 41 -1.34 27.40 -26.07
CA ILE A 41 0.02 26.92 -26.36
C ILE A 41 1.07 27.93 -25.90
N LYS A 42 0.77 29.23 -25.95
CA LYS A 42 1.70 30.29 -25.50
C LYS A 42 1.91 30.35 -23.98
N GLN A 43 1.00 29.80 -23.18
CA GLN A 43 1.04 29.87 -21.70
C GLN A 43 1.59 28.59 -21.03
N LEU A 44 1.90 27.55 -21.81
CA LEU A 44 2.45 26.29 -21.33
C LEU A 44 3.74 26.44 -20.46
N PRO A 45 4.68 27.35 -20.78
CA PRO A 45 5.90 27.53 -19.97
C PRO A 45 5.63 28.15 -18.58
N VAL A 46 4.62 29.03 -18.48
CA VAL A 46 4.20 29.65 -17.21
C VAL A 46 3.58 28.62 -16.28
N ARG A 47 2.80 27.69 -16.84
CA ARG A 47 2.22 26.56 -16.11
C ARG A 47 3.26 25.61 -15.57
N ILE A 48 4.32 25.31 -16.33
CA ILE A 48 5.43 24.47 -15.86
C ILE A 48 6.17 25.15 -14.69
N ALA A 49 6.35 26.47 -14.74
CA ALA A 49 6.99 27.24 -13.68
C ALA A 49 6.13 27.35 -12.40
N GLN A 50 4.81 27.48 -12.52
CA GLN A 50 3.88 27.49 -11.38
C GLN A 50 3.73 26.11 -10.73
N PHE A 51 3.70 25.03 -11.53
CA PHE A 51 3.62 23.65 -11.04
C PHE A 51 4.87 23.23 -10.24
N LEU A 52 6.01 23.86 -10.51
CA LEU A 52 7.27 23.62 -9.79
C LEU A 52 7.38 24.41 -8.46
N ASN A 53 6.54 25.43 -8.24
CA ASN A 53 6.59 26.31 -7.06
C ASN A 53 5.48 26.08 -6.02
N ILE A 54 4.47 25.25 -6.31
CA ILE A 54 3.26 25.07 -5.45
C ILE A 54 3.29 23.78 -4.59
N GLN A 55 4.28 22.88 -4.76
CA GLN A 55 4.40 21.69 -3.90
C GLN A 55 5.11 22.00 -2.57
N ALA A 56 4.47 22.74 -1.68
CA ALA A 56 4.78 22.73 -0.25
C ALA A 56 3.49 22.95 0.56
N ASP A 57 3.25 22.02 1.49
CA ASP A 57 2.18 21.95 2.49
C ASP A 57 0.77 21.48 2.07
N SER A 58 0.43 20.24 2.46
CA SER A 58 -0.59 19.98 3.50
C SER A 58 -0.70 18.47 3.84
N THR A 59 -0.66 18.20 5.14
CA THR A 59 -1.02 16.99 5.92
C THR A 59 -2.49 16.56 5.68
N SER A 60 -2.99 15.32 5.83
CA SER A 60 -2.85 14.30 6.89
C SER A 60 -3.40 12.92 6.45
N ASN A 61 -2.74 11.81 6.79
CA ASN A 61 -3.36 10.50 7.13
C ASN A 61 -2.22 9.59 7.62
N ASP A 62 -2.00 9.61 8.93
CA ASP A 62 -0.69 9.36 9.54
C ASP A 62 -0.70 8.07 10.37
N ALA A 63 -0.08 7.04 9.80
CA ALA A 63 0.62 5.98 10.53
C ALA A 63 1.59 5.25 9.58
N PHE A 64 1.14 4.93 8.35
CA PHE A 64 1.98 4.27 7.34
C PHE A 64 2.72 5.26 6.42
N HIS A 65 2.18 6.46 6.23
CA HIS A 65 2.79 7.48 5.36
C HIS A 65 3.94 8.27 5.99
N GLU A 66 4.19 8.24 7.31
CA GLU A 66 5.30 9.02 7.89
C GLU A 66 6.68 8.51 7.42
N GLY A 67 6.87 7.19 7.27
CA GLY A 67 8.12 6.62 6.75
C GLY A 67 8.42 7.02 5.29
N VAL A 68 7.38 7.16 4.46
CA VAL A 68 7.51 7.50 3.02
C VAL A 68 7.45 9.03 2.76
N LYS A 69 6.77 9.81 3.62
CA LYS A 69 6.67 11.29 3.53
C LYS A 69 7.98 12.01 3.86
N LEU A 70 8.96 11.35 4.49
CA LEU A 70 10.31 11.88 4.74
C LEU A 70 11.07 12.32 3.47
N ASN A 71 10.56 11.98 2.27
CA ASN A 71 11.10 12.45 1.00
C ASN A 71 10.45 13.72 0.41
N LYS A 72 9.32 14.23 0.94
CA LYS A 72 8.60 15.38 0.32
C LYS A 72 8.32 16.58 1.23
N THR A 73 8.29 16.42 2.54
CA THR A 73 8.13 17.54 3.48
C THR A 73 9.31 17.50 4.42
N HIS A 74 10.22 18.45 4.30
CA HIS A 74 11.14 18.99 5.32
C HIS A 74 12.43 19.52 4.66
N SER A 75 12.33 20.72 4.08
CA SER A 75 13.47 21.62 3.92
C SER A 75 13.85 22.33 5.23
N LYS A 76 13.55 21.72 6.40
CA LYS A 76 13.79 22.27 7.75
C LYS A 76 14.15 21.24 8.83
N LEU A 77 14.53 20.00 8.49
CA LEU A 77 15.18 19.13 9.48
C LEU A 77 16.61 19.64 9.70
N GLN A 78 17.01 19.87 10.96
CA GLN A 78 18.38 20.26 11.28
C GLN A 78 19.30 19.09 10.94
N ARG A 79 20.08 19.24 9.86
CA ARG A 79 21.05 18.23 9.43
C ARG A 79 22.22 18.24 10.40
N ASN A 80 22.26 17.28 11.33
CA ASN A 80 23.38 17.16 12.27
C ASN A 80 24.58 16.58 11.50
N THR A 81 25.50 17.46 11.09
CA THR A 81 26.53 17.19 10.07
C THR A 81 27.87 16.71 10.64
N VAL A 82 27.92 16.40 11.94
CA VAL A 82 29.16 15.97 12.61
C VAL A 82 28.84 14.79 13.54
N CYS A 83 29.10 13.56 13.10
CA CYS A 83 28.86 12.38 13.91
C CYS A 83 30.18 11.77 14.43
N ASN A 84 30.26 11.55 15.76
CA ASN A 84 31.34 10.80 16.44
C ASN A 84 30.88 10.06 17.72
N SER A 85 29.66 10.31 18.23
CA SER A 85 28.89 9.47 19.18
C SER A 85 27.72 10.31 19.68
N ILE A 86 26.47 9.97 19.30
CA ILE A 86 25.28 10.69 19.79
C ILE A 86 24.70 9.90 20.96
N THR A 87 24.79 10.47 22.15
CA THR A 87 24.10 10.00 23.35
C THR A 87 22.91 10.93 23.56
N THR A 88 21.69 10.39 23.73
CA THR A 88 20.38 11.07 23.79
C THR A 88 19.83 11.62 22.46
N VAL A 89 18.82 10.93 21.91
CA VAL A 89 17.91 11.47 20.90
C VAL A 89 16.49 11.44 21.47
N SER A 90 15.99 12.61 21.85
CA SER A 90 14.56 12.84 22.04
C SER A 90 14.14 13.88 21.01
N GLY A 91 13.83 13.48 19.77
CA GLY A 91 13.50 14.42 18.71
C GLY A 91 13.36 13.80 17.31
N GLN A 92 12.53 14.44 16.47
CA GLN A 92 12.42 14.21 15.03
C GLN A 92 13.67 14.78 14.34
N ASP A 93 14.62 13.94 13.94
CA ASP A 93 15.91 14.42 13.43
C ASP A 93 16.36 13.70 12.14
N GLN A 94 17.15 14.39 11.34
CA GLN A 94 17.85 13.83 10.17
C GLN A 94 19.33 13.66 10.50
N TYR A 95 19.79 12.41 10.46
CA TYR A 95 21.18 12.04 10.72
C TYR A 95 21.90 11.78 9.40
N ASP A 96 23.02 12.47 9.17
CA ASP A 96 23.96 12.14 8.10
C ASP A 96 25.09 11.34 8.73
N ALA A 97 24.96 10.02 8.69
CA ALA A 97 25.95 9.11 9.22
C ALA A 97 27.08 8.99 8.19
N ASN A 98 28.08 9.87 8.28
CA ASN A 98 29.37 9.64 7.64
C ASN A 98 30.11 8.47 8.33
N ALA A 99 31.23 8.03 7.75
CA ALA A 99 31.93 6.79 8.12
C ALA A 99 32.25 6.61 9.62
N ASP A 100 32.33 7.68 10.42
CA ASP A 100 32.67 7.63 11.86
C ASP A 100 31.45 7.65 12.82
N CYS A 101 30.23 7.48 12.32
CA CYS A 101 29.02 7.68 13.13
C CYS A 101 28.57 6.44 13.92
N THR A 102 28.42 6.53 15.24
CA THR A 102 27.66 5.55 16.05
C THR A 102 26.57 6.28 16.85
N ILE A 103 25.36 5.74 16.81
CA ILE A 103 24.18 6.27 17.50
C ILE A 103 23.93 5.41 18.75
N THR A 104 24.09 6.00 19.93
CA THR A 104 23.78 5.34 21.21
C THR A 104 22.41 5.81 21.70
N ILE A 105 21.42 4.91 21.63
CA ILE A 105 20.05 5.22 22.03
C ILE A 105 19.90 4.99 23.54
N SER A 106 19.90 6.08 24.31
CA SER A 106 19.73 6.03 25.77
C SER A 106 18.28 6.09 26.23
N THR A 107 17.35 6.43 25.33
CA THR A 107 15.90 6.52 25.59
C THR A 107 15.15 5.82 24.47
N SER A 108 14.51 4.70 24.77
CA SER A 108 13.58 3.98 23.88
C SER A 108 12.16 4.51 24.12
N PRO A 109 11.33 4.77 23.08
CA PRO A 109 11.54 4.43 21.66
C PRO A 109 12.31 5.50 20.85
N PHE A 110 13.04 5.07 19.82
CA PHE A 110 13.64 5.91 18.78
C PHE A 110 12.61 6.11 17.65
N ILE A 111 12.08 7.33 17.54
CA ILE A 111 10.87 7.59 16.74
C ILE A 111 11.07 8.65 15.66
N ASN A 112 10.30 8.56 14.57
CA ASN A 112 10.14 9.61 13.54
C ASN A 112 11.44 10.20 12.99
N SER A 113 12.46 9.35 12.79
CA SER A 113 13.81 9.79 12.42
C SER A 113 14.19 9.31 11.03
N LYS A 114 14.98 10.12 10.32
CA LYS A 114 15.60 9.74 9.04
C LYS A 114 17.11 9.59 9.23
N VAL A 115 17.62 8.38 9.02
CA VAL A 115 19.04 8.07 9.09
C VAL A 115 19.55 7.83 7.68
N GLU A 116 20.28 8.81 7.14
CA GLU A 116 20.93 8.70 5.84
C GLU A 116 22.40 8.33 6.05
N TYR A 117 22.87 7.28 5.38
CA TYR A 117 24.26 6.87 5.41
C TYR A 117 24.89 7.11 4.04
N THR A 118 25.85 8.03 3.98
CA THR A 118 26.54 8.37 2.73
C THR A 118 27.90 7.69 2.67
N TYR A 119 28.12 6.90 1.63
CA TYR A 119 29.40 6.25 1.39
C TYR A 119 30.31 7.09 0.51
N GLY A 120 31.49 7.44 1.02
CA GLY A 120 32.56 8.16 0.32
C GLY A 120 33.87 7.36 0.35
N THR A 121 34.67 7.46 -0.70
CA THR A 121 35.91 6.68 -0.91
C THR A 121 37.06 6.99 0.05
N ALA A 122 36.87 7.81 1.09
CA ALA A 122 37.95 8.45 1.83
C ALA A 122 38.03 8.17 3.35
N ASP A 123 37.03 7.58 4.00
CA ASP A 123 37.04 7.41 5.47
C ASP A 123 36.85 5.93 5.86
N MET A 124 37.81 5.37 6.62
CA MET A 124 37.96 3.94 6.92
C MET A 124 38.14 3.63 8.43
N SER A 125 37.44 4.30 9.35
CA SER A 125 37.79 4.19 10.79
C SER A 125 36.75 3.61 11.76
N ALA A 126 35.44 3.57 11.49
CA ALA A 126 34.51 2.98 12.48
C ALA A 126 34.19 1.51 12.19
N ALA A 127 34.79 0.64 13.00
CA ALA A 127 34.36 -0.75 13.12
C ALA A 127 33.10 -0.83 13.99
N GLY A 128 31.97 -1.25 13.42
CA GLY A 128 30.77 -1.62 14.18
C GLY A 128 29.44 -1.08 13.64
N PRO A 129 28.31 -1.51 14.22
CA PRO A 129 26.96 -1.11 13.80
C PRO A 129 26.69 0.39 13.94
N ILE A 130 25.77 0.94 13.13
CA ILE A 130 25.27 2.32 13.32
C ILE A 130 24.57 2.43 14.69
N ILE A 131 23.69 1.48 15.00
CA ILE A 131 23.04 1.33 16.30
C ILE A 131 23.46 -0.04 16.84
N ASP A 132 24.14 -0.04 17.98
CA ASP A 132 24.51 -1.25 18.71
C ASP A 132 23.93 -1.20 20.12
N GLN A 133 23.24 -2.25 20.54
CA GLN A 133 22.63 -2.34 21.86
C GLN A 133 22.87 -3.70 22.50
N TYR A 134 23.36 -3.67 23.74
CA TYR A 134 23.53 -4.82 24.60
C TYR A 134 23.61 -4.37 26.06
N PRO A 135 22.90 -5.00 27.02
CA PRO A 135 21.70 -5.84 26.90
C PRO A 135 20.42 -5.01 27.05
N THR A 136 20.42 -3.76 26.54
CA THR A 136 19.33 -2.80 26.78
C THR A 136 18.25 -2.92 25.71
N PRO A 137 16.95 -2.98 26.07
CA PRO A 137 15.86 -3.01 25.11
C PRO A 137 15.86 -1.80 24.16
N LEU A 138 15.49 -2.05 22.89
CA LEU A 138 15.41 -1.04 21.86
C LEU A 138 14.06 -1.11 21.13
N SER A 139 13.40 0.04 20.97
CA SER A 139 12.27 0.20 20.04
C SER A 139 12.63 1.26 19.00
N ILE A 140 12.36 0.96 17.72
CA ILE A 140 12.52 1.84 16.56
C ILE A 140 11.16 1.96 15.88
N GLU A 141 10.60 3.16 15.80
CA GLU A 141 9.25 3.37 15.27
C GLU A 141 9.22 4.49 14.24
N LYS A 142 8.52 4.27 13.12
CA LYS A 142 8.28 5.30 12.09
C LYS A 142 9.56 5.94 11.54
N CYS A 143 10.62 5.15 11.40
CA CYS A 143 11.92 5.62 10.96
C CYS A 143 12.19 5.26 9.49
N GLN A 144 13.14 5.97 8.87
CA GLN A 144 13.65 5.65 7.53
C GLN A 144 15.18 5.58 7.56
N PHE A 145 15.73 4.43 7.22
CA PHE A 145 17.16 4.19 7.05
C PHE A 145 17.47 4.11 5.56
N LEU A 146 18.34 4.98 5.06
CA LEU A 146 18.61 5.13 3.63
C LEU A 146 20.12 5.11 3.35
N GLY A 147 20.56 4.19 2.49
CA GLY A 147 21.91 4.21 1.95
C GLY A 147 22.04 5.17 0.74
N LYS A 148 23.14 5.93 0.69
CA LYS A 148 23.52 6.78 -0.44
C LYS A 148 24.93 6.44 -0.89
N TYR A 149 25.04 5.86 -2.07
CA TYR A 149 26.31 5.44 -2.65
C TYR A 149 26.63 6.32 -3.87
N THR A 150 27.84 6.87 -3.90
CA THR A 150 28.34 7.64 -5.05
C THR A 150 28.81 6.71 -6.17
N ASP A 151 29.43 5.59 -5.79
CA ASP A 151 29.80 4.46 -6.64
C ASP A 151 29.54 3.14 -5.88
N LEU A 152 29.48 2.00 -6.60
CA LEU A 152 29.38 0.69 -5.95
C LEU A 152 30.63 0.43 -5.10
N PRO A 153 30.49 0.13 -3.79
CA PRO A 153 31.63 -0.11 -2.91
C PRO A 153 32.38 -1.35 -3.38
N THR A 154 33.70 -1.24 -3.58
CA THR A 154 34.55 -2.34 -4.06
C THR A 154 35.19 -3.15 -2.93
N ASN A 155 35.06 -2.71 -1.67
CA ASN A 155 35.65 -3.35 -0.49
C ASN A 155 34.58 -3.55 0.59
N VAL A 156 34.18 -4.79 0.82
CA VAL A 156 33.12 -5.12 1.80
C VAL A 156 33.51 -4.83 3.25
N ASN A 157 34.81 -4.75 3.55
CA ASN A 157 35.30 -4.45 4.91
C ASN A 157 34.98 -3.02 5.36
N GLN A 158 34.54 -2.17 4.44
CA GLN A 158 34.14 -0.79 4.72
C GLN A 158 32.63 -0.65 4.90
N LEU A 159 31.86 -1.71 4.65
CA LEU A 159 30.43 -1.75 4.91
C LEU A 159 30.20 -2.13 6.38
N ARG A 160 29.02 -1.82 6.94
CA ARG A 160 28.68 -2.15 8.34
C ARG A 160 27.17 -2.38 8.56
N PRO A 161 26.77 -3.11 9.61
CA PRO A 161 25.36 -3.30 9.95
C PRO A 161 24.72 -1.98 10.39
N PHE A 162 23.41 -1.85 10.18
CA PHE A 162 22.67 -0.66 10.61
C PHE A 162 22.20 -0.80 12.04
N VAL A 163 21.61 -1.95 12.38
CA VAL A 163 21.11 -2.22 13.73
C VAL A 163 21.63 -3.58 14.17
N SER A 164 22.26 -3.61 15.34
CA SER A 164 22.69 -4.81 16.03
C SER A 164 22.15 -4.77 17.46
N VAL A 165 21.37 -5.78 17.84
CA VAL A 165 20.88 -5.91 19.22
C VAL A 165 21.14 -7.32 19.71
N SER A 166 21.81 -7.44 20.85
CA SER A 166 22.09 -8.72 21.49
C SER A 166 21.57 -8.76 22.92
N ASP A 167 21.04 -9.92 23.31
CA ASP A 167 20.48 -10.20 24.63
C ASP A 167 19.52 -9.13 25.17
N ALA A 168 18.73 -8.54 24.29
CA ALA A 168 17.68 -7.57 24.63
C ALA A 168 16.47 -7.68 23.71
N ASN A 169 15.34 -7.11 24.16
CA ASN A 169 14.16 -6.97 23.31
C ASN A 169 14.42 -5.94 22.20
N LEU A 170 13.99 -6.25 20.99
CA LEU A 170 14.02 -5.33 19.84
C LEU A 170 12.63 -5.22 19.23
N GLU A 171 12.12 -4.00 19.12
CA GLU A 171 10.90 -3.67 18.39
C GLU A 171 11.23 -2.76 17.20
N ILE A 172 10.76 -3.11 16.00
CA ILE A 172 10.87 -2.31 14.78
C ILE A 172 9.47 -2.19 14.19
N ILE A 173 8.90 -0.98 14.19
CA ILE A 173 7.51 -0.74 13.82
C ILE A 173 7.45 0.39 12.78
N ASP A 174 6.66 0.21 11.71
CA ASP A 174 6.42 1.25 10.69
C ASP A 174 7.72 1.84 10.10
N THR A 175 8.78 1.03 9.99
CA THR A 175 10.14 1.48 9.65
C THR A 175 10.58 0.94 8.29
N SER A 176 11.33 1.75 7.54
CA SER A 176 11.84 1.40 6.21
C SER A 176 13.37 1.38 6.16
N PHE A 177 13.92 0.38 5.47
CA PHE A 177 15.34 0.22 5.15
C PHE A 177 15.46 0.21 3.62
N GLU A 178 16.18 1.18 3.08
CA GLU A 178 16.16 1.49 1.64
C GLU A 178 17.56 1.65 1.06
N ASN A 179 17.80 1.01 -0.09
CA ASN A 179 19.02 1.15 -0.89
C ASN A 179 20.29 0.91 -0.06
N ILE A 180 20.37 -0.19 0.69
CA ILE A 180 21.51 -0.50 1.57
C ILE A 180 22.34 -1.64 0.98
N ILE A 181 23.65 -1.51 1.07
CA ILE A 181 24.61 -2.53 0.62
C ILE A 181 25.27 -3.14 1.86
N VAL A 182 25.24 -4.46 1.97
CA VAL A 182 25.78 -5.23 3.11
C VAL A 182 26.74 -6.32 2.64
N GLY A 183 27.68 -6.68 3.54
CA GLY A 183 28.69 -7.72 3.33
C GLY A 183 28.60 -8.77 4.43
N ASP A 184 29.68 -8.98 5.18
CA ASP A 184 29.81 -10.00 6.24
C ASP A 184 28.98 -9.74 7.51
N PHE A 185 27.75 -9.25 7.34
CA PHE A 185 26.77 -8.93 8.37
C PHE A 185 25.43 -8.64 7.67
N SER A 186 24.37 -8.48 8.46
CA SER A 186 23.04 -8.11 7.95
C SER A 186 22.68 -6.64 8.20
N VAL A 187 21.68 -6.12 7.49
CA VAL A 187 21.19 -4.75 7.74
C VAL A 187 20.71 -4.63 9.19
N VAL A 188 19.91 -5.59 9.64
CA VAL A 188 19.49 -5.76 11.03
C VAL A 188 19.91 -7.13 11.54
N GLU A 189 20.58 -7.15 12.69
CA GLU A 189 21.00 -8.35 13.41
C GLU A 189 20.39 -8.34 14.80
N TRP A 190 19.67 -9.40 15.13
CA TRP A 190 19.16 -9.63 16.48
C TRP A 190 19.55 -11.01 16.98
N SER A 191 20.01 -11.07 18.23
CA SER A 191 20.39 -12.31 18.87
C SER A 191 20.01 -12.34 20.34
N THR A 192 19.68 -13.53 20.85
CA THR A 192 19.45 -13.72 22.28
C THR A 192 19.92 -15.09 22.74
N THR A 193 20.40 -15.14 23.97
CA THR A 193 20.73 -16.34 24.75
C THR A 193 19.70 -16.58 25.86
N THR A 194 18.76 -15.64 26.05
CA THR A 194 17.71 -15.67 27.08
C THR A 194 16.30 -15.58 26.46
N THR A 195 15.28 -15.21 27.24
CA THR A 195 13.86 -15.13 26.86
C THR A 195 13.48 -13.87 26.08
N ASN A 196 14.44 -13.09 25.59
CA ASN A 196 14.15 -11.84 24.87
C ASN A 196 13.38 -12.08 23.57
N THR A 197 12.69 -11.03 23.14
CA THR A 197 11.83 -11.05 21.97
C THR A 197 12.20 -10.02 20.89
N LEU A 198 12.06 -10.43 19.64
CA LEU A 198 12.09 -9.55 18.47
C LEU A 198 10.67 -9.35 17.93
N THR A 199 10.28 -8.11 17.66
CA THR A 199 9.05 -7.76 16.94
C THR A 199 9.39 -6.86 15.76
N VAL A 200 9.06 -7.27 14.54
CA VAL A 200 9.14 -6.46 13.33
C VAL A 200 7.75 -6.35 12.73
N LYS A 201 7.20 -5.13 12.62
CA LYS A 201 5.82 -4.91 12.21
C LYS A 201 5.68 -3.79 11.18
N ARG A 202 4.88 -4.01 10.13
CA ARG A 202 4.57 -3.01 9.09
C ARG A 202 5.81 -2.30 8.55
N SER A 203 6.90 -3.05 8.39
CA SER A 203 8.22 -2.52 8.03
C SER A 203 8.64 -3.01 6.63
N SER A 204 9.61 -2.34 6.02
CA SER A 204 10.10 -2.70 4.68
C SER A 204 11.62 -2.73 4.57
N PHE A 205 12.12 -3.69 3.80
CA PHE A 205 13.51 -3.83 3.37
C PHE A 205 13.51 -3.81 1.84
N THR A 206 14.01 -2.73 1.24
CA THR A 206 13.92 -2.50 -0.20
C THR A 206 15.23 -2.05 -0.83
N GLY A 207 15.57 -2.56 -2.01
CA GLY A 207 16.80 -2.18 -2.72
C GLY A 207 18.06 -2.64 -2.00
N ILE A 208 18.04 -3.79 -1.32
CA ILE A 208 19.17 -4.28 -0.54
C ILE A 208 20.12 -5.08 -1.44
N THR A 209 21.42 -4.78 -1.39
CA THR A 209 22.44 -5.53 -2.14
C THR A 209 23.31 -6.34 -1.19
N LEU A 210 23.29 -7.66 -1.35
CA LEU A 210 24.08 -8.63 -0.59
C LEU A 210 25.39 -8.89 -1.36
N MET A 211 26.52 -8.34 -0.90
CA MET A 211 27.77 -8.37 -1.68
C MET A 211 28.66 -9.57 -1.38
N GLN A 212 28.75 -9.99 -0.11
CA GLN A 212 29.64 -11.07 0.30
C GLN A 212 29.19 -11.64 1.64
N ALA A 213 29.40 -12.94 1.84
CA ALA A 213 29.42 -13.54 3.17
C ALA A 213 30.64 -14.46 3.28
N MET A 214 31.44 -14.30 4.32
CA MET A 214 32.69 -15.01 4.51
C MET A 214 32.49 -16.38 5.16
N VAL A 215 33.36 -17.32 4.79
CA VAL A 215 33.49 -18.63 5.44
C VAL A 215 34.93 -18.76 5.93
N LYS A 216 35.10 -19.12 7.21
CA LYS A 216 36.41 -19.30 7.84
C LYS A 216 36.60 -20.76 8.22
N TYR A 217 37.67 -21.36 7.70
CA TYR A 217 38.10 -22.71 8.07
C TYR A 217 39.24 -22.61 9.09
N GLU A 218 39.05 -23.20 10.27
CA GLU A 218 40.05 -23.29 11.31
C GLU A 218 40.39 -24.75 11.60
N PHE A 219 41.65 -25.11 11.36
CA PHE A 219 42.19 -26.42 11.70
C PHE A 219 42.88 -26.34 13.06
N THR A 220 42.26 -26.94 14.07
CA THR A 220 42.86 -27.13 15.39
C THR A 220 43.19 -28.61 15.60
N THR A 221 42.28 -29.39 16.17
CA THR A 221 42.33 -30.87 16.24
C THR A 221 41.22 -31.53 15.40
N SER A 222 40.19 -30.75 15.04
CA SER A 222 39.13 -31.04 14.09
C SER A 222 38.96 -29.82 13.17
N LEU A 223 38.37 -30.02 11.99
CA LEU A 223 37.97 -28.92 11.11
C LEU A 223 36.81 -28.16 11.74
N THR A 224 37.02 -26.89 12.07
CA THR A 224 35.96 -25.96 12.47
C THR A 224 35.65 -25.05 11.28
N VAL A 225 34.37 -24.95 10.90
CA VAL A 225 33.92 -24.07 9.82
C VAL A 225 32.98 -23.01 10.40
N THR A 226 33.38 -21.75 10.34
CA THR A 226 32.57 -20.59 10.76
C THR A 226 31.99 -19.93 9.52
N ARG A 227 30.66 -19.81 9.46
CA ARG A 227 29.94 -19.19 8.34
C ARG A 227 29.36 -17.87 8.82
N ILE A 228 29.70 -16.78 8.14
CA ILE A 228 29.14 -15.47 8.42
C ILE A 228 27.90 -15.27 7.53
N SER A 229 26.89 -14.58 8.07
CA SER A 229 25.60 -14.37 7.42
C SER A 229 25.50 -12.97 6.84
N CYS A 230 24.96 -12.86 5.63
CA CYS A 230 24.71 -11.61 4.91
C CYS A 230 23.24 -11.54 4.51
N GLY A 231 22.45 -10.69 5.16
CA GLY A 231 21.02 -10.60 4.87
C GLY A 231 20.42 -9.22 5.13
N ALA A 232 19.13 -9.07 4.85
CA ALA A 232 18.40 -7.88 5.27
C ALA A 232 18.02 -7.97 6.75
N LEU A 233 17.56 -9.15 7.19
CA LEU A 233 17.26 -9.42 8.60
C LEU A 233 17.86 -10.76 9.02
N CYS A 234 18.68 -10.76 10.07
CA CYS A 234 19.25 -11.96 10.68
C CYS A 234 18.77 -12.10 12.13
N ILE A 235 18.24 -13.28 12.47
CA ILE A 235 17.61 -13.58 13.75
C ILE A 235 18.34 -14.78 14.35
N SER A 236 18.84 -14.67 15.57
CA SER A 236 19.41 -15.80 16.32
C SER A 236 18.64 -16.05 17.61
N LEU A 237 17.89 -17.15 17.64
CA LEU A 237 17.04 -17.55 18.76
C LEU A 237 17.84 -18.32 19.82
N SER A 238 17.37 -18.27 21.07
CA SER A 238 17.96 -19.01 22.17
C SER A 238 17.36 -20.42 22.33
N ASN A 239 17.99 -21.23 23.18
CA ASN A 239 17.48 -22.53 23.64
C ASN A 239 16.22 -22.41 24.52
N ASP A 240 15.82 -21.20 24.91
CA ASP A 240 14.64 -21.01 25.75
C ASP A 240 13.38 -20.99 24.89
N ILE A 241 12.36 -21.77 25.27
CA ILE A 241 11.06 -21.84 24.57
C ILE A 241 10.32 -20.49 24.54
N ASN A 242 10.63 -19.59 25.48
CA ASN A 242 10.02 -18.26 25.57
C ASN A 242 10.77 -17.23 24.71
N SER A 243 11.93 -17.57 24.14
CA SER A 243 12.55 -16.73 23.12
C SER A 243 11.68 -16.70 21.88
N ALA A 244 11.34 -15.50 21.41
CA ALA A 244 10.40 -15.36 20.30
C ALA A 244 10.81 -14.27 19.31
N ALA A 245 10.60 -14.53 18.03
CA ALA A 245 10.67 -13.53 16.97
C ALA A 245 9.33 -13.48 16.24
N LYS A 246 8.78 -12.27 16.06
CA LYS A 246 7.52 -12.03 15.35
C LYS A 246 7.76 -11.06 14.21
N ILE A 247 7.45 -11.47 12.99
CA ILE A 247 7.53 -10.65 11.79
C ILE A 247 6.12 -10.54 11.21
N GLU A 248 5.56 -9.34 11.19
CA GLU A 248 4.17 -9.08 10.80
C GLU A 248 4.11 -7.97 9.75
N ASP A 249 3.29 -8.18 8.70
CA ASP A 249 3.02 -7.16 7.67
C ASP A 249 4.30 -6.56 7.04
N THR A 250 5.36 -7.37 6.91
CA THR A 250 6.70 -6.90 6.49
C THR A 250 6.94 -7.18 5.01
N LEU A 251 7.66 -6.27 4.34
CA LEU A 251 8.02 -6.39 2.93
C LEU A 251 9.54 -6.53 2.75
N PHE A 252 9.97 -7.59 2.07
CA PHE A 252 11.31 -7.76 1.51
C PHE A 252 11.18 -7.65 -0.01
N ALA A 253 11.77 -6.62 -0.64
CA ALA A 253 11.65 -6.42 -2.08
C ALA A 253 12.92 -5.87 -2.73
N ASP A 254 13.17 -6.22 -3.99
CA ASP A 254 14.37 -5.77 -4.73
C ASP A 254 15.65 -6.04 -3.93
N ILE A 255 15.82 -7.28 -3.48
CA ILE A 255 17.00 -7.71 -2.74
C ILE A 255 17.83 -8.59 -3.67
N LYS A 256 19.06 -8.16 -3.96
CA LYS A 256 19.90 -8.85 -4.93
C LYS A 256 21.23 -9.29 -4.34
N VAL A 257 21.72 -10.42 -4.82
CA VAL A 257 23.12 -10.82 -4.61
C VAL A 257 23.98 -10.15 -5.67
N GLU A 258 25.07 -9.53 -5.26
CA GLU A 258 26.06 -8.95 -6.16
C GLU A 258 27.46 -9.33 -5.68
N CYS A 259 27.82 -10.59 -5.89
CA CYS A 259 29.13 -11.13 -5.57
C CYS A 259 29.92 -11.44 -6.85
N ASN A 260 31.25 -11.33 -6.78
CA ASN A 260 32.11 -11.79 -7.86
C ASN A 260 32.10 -13.33 -7.93
N ASP A 261 32.36 -13.89 -9.13
CA ASP A 261 32.57 -15.32 -9.29
C ASP A 261 33.73 -15.78 -8.38
N ALA A 262 33.52 -16.90 -7.69
CA ALA A 262 34.56 -17.56 -6.92
C ALA A 262 35.76 -17.90 -7.82
N ASN A 263 36.97 -17.59 -7.35
CA ASN A 263 38.20 -17.89 -8.06
C ASN A 263 38.34 -19.41 -8.29
N PRO A 264 38.45 -19.88 -9.55
CA PRO A 264 38.60 -21.31 -9.86
C PRO A 264 39.77 -21.99 -9.15
N ASP A 265 40.85 -21.26 -8.88
CA ASP A 265 42.02 -21.79 -8.17
C ASP A 265 41.70 -22.07 -6.69
N ASP A 266 40.89 -21.23 -6.04
CA ASP A 266 40.51 -21.38 -4.64
C ASP A 266 39.47 -22.51 -4.46
N ILE A 267 38.58 -22.69 -5.44
CA ILE A 267 37.72 -23.88 -5.54
C ILE A 267 38.57 -25.15 -5.66
N SER A 268 39.60 -25.14 -6.52
CA SER A 268 40.45 -26.32 -6.74
C SER A 268 41.35 -26.68 -5.55
N LYS A 269 41.70 -25.69 -4.70
CA LYS A 269 42.44 -25.89 -3.43
C LYS A 269 41.56 -26.33 -2.27
N ALA A 270 40.25 -26.09 -2.35
CA ALA A 270 39.27 -26.56 -1.37
C ALA A 270 39.01 -28.06 -1.47
N MET A 271 38.96 -28.58 -2.70
CA MET A 271 38.64 -29.98 -3.01
C MET A 271 39.59 -31.05 -2.40
N PRO A 272 40.91 -30.81 -2.18
CA PRO A 272 41.83 -31.85 -1.72
C PRO A 272 42.46 -31.57 -0.35
N ILE A 273 41.88 -30.73 0.53
CA ILE A 273 42.49 -30.47 1.85
C ILE A 273 42.55 -31.79 2.63
N THR A 274 43.74 -32.38 2.65
CA THR A 274 44.08 -33.59 3.38
C THR A 274 44.66 -33.14 4.72
N ILE A 275 44.33 -33.88 5.78
CA ILE A 275 44.42 -33.58 7.23
C ILE A 275 45.82 -33.15 7.77
N THR A 276 46.83 -32.93 6.91
CA THR A 276 48.24 -32.83 7.30
C THR A 276 48.91 -31.45 7.15
N ASP A 277 48.26 -30.44 6.57
CA ASP A 277 48.87 -29.11 6.40
C ASP A 277 48.48 -28.11 7.52
N PRO A 278 49.37 -27.14 7.87
CA PRO A 278 49.10 -26.11 8.89
C PRO A 278 47.86 -25.27 8.53
N PRO A 279 47.26 -24.54 9.51
CA PRO A 279 46.00 -23.80 9.30
C PRO A 279 46.17 -22.76 8.20
N ASN A 280 45.76 -23.12 6.99
CA ASN A 280 45.63 -22.20 5.87
C ASN A 280 44.24 -21.59 5.94
N LEU A 281 44.16 -20.27 6.16
CA LEU A 281 42.95 -19.51 5.93
C LEU A 281 42.62 -19.62 4.44
N VAL A 282 41.61 -20.42 4.09
CA VAL A 282 41.03 -20.33 2.75
C VAL A 282 40.03 -19.19 2.79
N THR A 283 40.44 -18.06 2.23
CA THR A 283 39.54 -16.97 1.85
C THR A 283 38.96 -17.35 0.48
N ASP A 284 37.72 -16.92 0.19
CA ASP A 284 37.06 -17.08 -1.12
C ASP A 284 36.49 -18.47 -1.47
N LEU A 285 36.27 -19.34 -0.48
CA LEU A 285 35.47 -20.56 -0.63
C LEU A 285 33.96 -20.26 -0.57
N PHE A 286 33.46 -19.74 -1.68
CA PHE A 286 32.08 -19.26 -1.88
C PHE A 286 30.98 -20.33 -1.73
N ASN A 287 31.33 -21.61 -1.59
CA ASN A 287 30.37 -22.71 -1.72
C ASN A 287 29.51 -22.93 -0.46
N GLU A 288 29.71 -22.16 0.61
CA GLU A 288 29.01 -22.28 1.90
C GLU A 288 28.52 -20.93 2.48
N THR A 289 28.46 -19.88 1.66
CA THR A 289 28.07 -18.53 2.09
C THR A 289 26.58 -18.45 2.41
N ILE A 290 26.21 -17.78 3.50
CA ILE A 290 24.82 -17.63 3.92
C ILE A 290 24.34 -16.24 3.50
N MET A 291 23.75 -16.16 2.31
CA MET A 291 23.18 -14.92 1.77
C MET A 291 21.70 -15.12 1.48
N ALA A 292 20.82 -14.38 2.16
CA ALA A 292 19.37 -14.43 1.96
C ALA A 292 18.70 -13.16 2.52
N PRO A 293 17.52 -12.75 2.00
CA PRO A 293 16.73 -11.68 2.59
C PRO A 293 16.47 -11.84 4.10
N LEU A 294 16.02 -13.03 4.50
CA LEU A 294 15.76 -13.38 5.89
C LEU A 294 16.57 -14.61 6.31
N ILE A 295 17.33 -14.48 7.39
CA ILE A 295 18.15 -15.55 7.96
C ILE A 295 17.67 -15.83 9.39
N ILE A 296 17.39 -17.10 9.68
CA ILE A 296 16.93 -17.57 10.99
C ILE A 296 17.90 -18.64 11.50
N ASN A 297 18.59 -18.31 12.58
CA ASN A 297 19.50 -19.19 13.29
C ASN A 297 18.77 -19.77 14.51
N LEU A 298 18.53 -21.06 14.43
CA LEU A 298 17.99 -21.88 15.49
C LEU A 298 19.15 -22.48 16.31
N PRO A 299 18.95 -22.72 17.61
CA PRO A 299 19.95 -23.38 18.44
C PRO A 299 20.36 -24.78 17.94
N ILE A 300 21.58 -25.19 18.29
CA ILE A 300 22.24 -26.43 17.85
C ILE A 300 22.48 -27.43 19.01
N ASP A 301 22.29 -27.03 20.28
CA ASP A 301 22.63 -27.89 21.42
C ASP A 301 21.44 -28.76 21.89
N LYS A 302 21.70 -30.06 22.03
CA LYS A 302 20.74 -31.15 22.32
C LYS A 302 20.25 -31.21 23.77
N THR A 303 20.78 -30.34 24.63
CA THR A 303 20.47 -30.31 26.06
C THR A 303 19.02 -29.90 26.34
N PHE A 304 18.35 -29.22 25.41
CA PHE A 304 16.94 -28.83 25.52
C PHE A 304 16.17 -29.31 24.28
N SER A 305 15.06 -30.04 24.50
CA SER A 305 14.20 -30.55 23.41
C SER A 305 13.31 -29.49 22.76
N THR A 306 13.47 -28.22 23.13
CA THR A 306 12.62 -27.10 22.72
C THR A 306 13.49 -25.86 22.52
N GLY A 307 13.49 -25.27 21.32
CA GLY A 307 14.10 -23.96 21.07
C GLY A 307 13.04 -22.87 20.98
N GLY A 308 13.48 -21.62 20.82
CA GLY A 308 12.60 -20.47 20.59
C GLY A 308 11.69 -20.59 19.36
N THR A 309 10.74 -19.65 19.24
CA THR A 309 9.74 -19.63 18.16
C THR A 309 9.91 -18.42 17.26
N CYS A 310 9.90 -18.62 15.94
CA CYS A 310 9.78 -17.54 14.95
C CYS A 310 8.43 -17.63 14.23
N THR A 311 7.62 -16.58 14.29
CA THR A 311 6.35 -16.48 13.59
C THR A 311 6.41 -15.38 12.55
N ILE A 312 6.03 -15.71 11.32
CA ILE A 312 6.05 -14.82 10.16
C ILE A 312 4.63 -14.75 9.61
N THR A 313 4.01 -13.57 9.65
CA THR A 313 2.60 -13.38 9.27
C THR A 313 2.46 -12.24 8.28
N HIS A 314 1.65 -12.41 7.22
CA HIS A 314 1.39 -11.38 6.20
C HIS A 314 2.67 -10.77 5.58
N THR A 315 3.75 -11.55 5.53
CA THR A 315 5.06 -11.08 5.06
C THR A 315 5.24 -11.41 3.58
N ARG A 316 5.96 -10.55 2.85
CA ARG A 316 6.15 -10.69 1.40
C ARG A 316 7.61 -10.61 1.00
N PHE A 317 8.01 -11.48 0.08
CA PHE A 317 9.31 -11.51 -0.60
C PHE A 317 9.04 -11.34 -2.10
N ILE A 318 9.54 -10.26 -2.71
CA ILE A 318 9.22 -9.90 -4.10
C ILE A 318 10.50 -9.49 -4.85
N VAL A 319 10.84 -10.20 -5.93
CA VAL A 319 12.10 -10.00 -6.69
C VAL A 319 13.28 -9.98 -5.73
N THR A 320 13.47 -11.10 -5.07
CA THR A 320 14.54 -11.27 -4.09
C THR A 320 15.41 -12.44 -4.48
N THR A 321 16.71 -12.28 -4.26
CA THR A 321 17.69 -13.33 -4.53
C THR A 321 18.60 -13.57 -3.35
N GLY A 322 19.21 -14.73 -3.34
CA GLY A 322 20.19 -15.14 -2.35
C GLY A 322 21.02 -16.31 -2.86
N SER A 323 21.95 -16.75 -2.04
CA SER A 323 22.88 -17.85 -2.32
C SER A 323 22.12 -19.17 -2.57
N HIS A 324 21.55 -19.75 -1.51
CA HIS A 324 20.84 -21.02 -1.55
C HIS A 324 19.31 -20.84 -1.71
N THR A 325 18.83 -19.62 -1.46
CA THR A 325 17.42 -19.22 -1.51
C THR A 325 17.27 -17.74 -1.75
N GLY A 326 16.24 -17.35 -2.50
CA GLY A 326 15.84 -15.96 -2.65
C GLY A 326 14.88 -15.48 -1.57
N GLY A 327 14.48 -16.30 -0.59
CA GLY A 327 13.54 -15.93 0.46
C GLY A 327 14.13 -16.08 1.86
N ILE A 328 13.90 -17.24 2.49
CA ILE A 328 14.27 -17.49 3.89
C ILE A 328 15.31 -18.61 3.98
N HIS A 329 16.43 -18.33 4.65
CA HIS A 329 17.42 -19.33 5.04
C HIS A 329 17.25 -19.66 6.52
N ILE A 330 16.97 -20.92 6.85
CA ILE A 330 16.82 -21.40 8.23
C ILE A 330 17.95 -22.37 8.52
N GLN A 331 18.73 -22.12 9.56
CA GLN A 331 19.82 -23.01 9.99
C GLN A 331 19.75 -23.37 11.47
N GLY A 332 20.32 -24.53 11.85
CA GLY A 332 20.35 -25.04 13.22
C GLY A 332 19.32 -26.15 13.47
N ASP A 333 19.16 -26.64 14.70
CA ASP A 333 18.53 -27.96 14.98
C ASP A 333 17.30 -27.93 15.91
N TYR A 334 17.14 -26.92 16.77
CA TYR A 334 16.03 -26.85 17.74
C TYR A 334 15.23 -25.55 17.68
N GLY A 335 13.90 -25.64 17.63
CA GLY A 335 12.99 -24.48 17.61
C GLY A 335 11.85 -24.64 16.60
N THR A 336 10.92 -23.68 16.60
CA THR A 336 9.74 -23.70 15.73
C THR A 336 9.73 -22.48 14.82
N VAL A 337 9.52 -22.69 13.52
CA VAL A 337 9.29 -21.60 12.56
C VAL A 337 7.91 -21.79 11.95
N GLN A 338 7.07 -20.77 12.07
CA GLN A 338 5.69 -20.76 11.56
C GLN A 338 5.52 -19.63 10.57
N LEU A 339 4.98 -19.95 9.40
CA LEU A 339 4.64 -18.99 8.36
C LEU A 339 3.13 -19.01 8.19
N SER A 340 2.49 -17.85 8.31
CA SER A 340 1.09 -17.64 7.97
C SER A 340 0.96 -16.55 6.91
N ARG A 341 0.19 -16.81 5.84
CA ARG A 341 -0.09 -15.81 4.79
C ARG A 341 1.19 -15.17 4.24
N THR A 342 2.25 -15.97 4.10
CA THR A 342 3.57 -15.51 3.61
C THR A 342 3.67 -15.71 2.11
N LEU A 343 4.27 -14.73 1.45
CA LEU A 343 4.32 -14.62 0.01
C LEU A 343 5.73 -14.65 -0.53
N PHE A 344 5.94 -15.44 -1.57
CA PHE A 344 7.17 -15.43 -2.35
C PHE A 344 6.84 -15.22 -3.82
N SER A 345 7.28 -14.10 -4.38
CA SER A 345 7.11 -13.80 -5.80
C SER A 345 8.44 -13.51 -6.45
N LEU A 346 8.75 -14.24 -7.53
CA LEU A 346 10.00 -14.11 -8.27
C LEU A 346 11.24 -14.20 -7.38
N THR A 347 11.19 -15.07 -6.37
CA THR A 347 12.35 -15.34 -5.53
C THR A 347 13.26 -16.33 -6.25
N GLU A 348 14.54 -16.04 -6.34
CA GLU A 348 15.50 -16.91 -7.03
C GLU A 348 16.72 -17.20 -6.15
N SER A 349 17.19 -18.45 -6.19
CA SER A 349 18.56 -18.73 -5.78
C SER A 349 19.45 -18.39 -6.96
N GLU A 350 20.43 -17.53 -6.76
CA GLU A 350 21.42 -17.25 -7.80
C GLU A 350 22.41 -18.42 -7.88
N HIS A 351 22.18 -19.30 -8.86
CA HIS A 351 23.05 -20.42 -9.27
C HIS A 351 24.51 -20.06 -9.60
N ARG A 352 24.89 -18.79 -9.46
CA ARG A 352 26.21 -18.29 -9.82
C ARG A 352 27.27 -18.68 -8.77
N ILE A 353 26.85 -19.05 -7.57
CA ILE A 353 27.75 -19.43 -6.48
C ILE A 353 27.90 -20.96 -6.47
N ARG A 354 29.07 -21.42 -6.94
CA ARG A 354 29.33 -22.79 -7.39
C ARG A 354 29.30 -23.81 -6.23
N PHE A 355 28.83 -25.03 -6.53
CA PHE A 355 29.12 -26.34 -5.95
C PHE A 355 29.34 -26.50 -4.42
N THR A 356 28.28 -26.57 -3.63
CA THR A 356 28.31 -27.38 -2.39
C THR A 356 27.96 -28.82 -2.76
N GLU A 357 28.92 -29.74 -2.63
CA GLU A 357 28.64 -31.18 -2.76
C GLU A 357 27.60 -31.52 -1.67
N ASN A 358 26.36 -31.82 -2.07
CA ASN A 358 25.18 -32.13 -1.23
C ASN A 358 24.23 -30.97 -0.83
N ALA A 359 24.39 -29.72 -1.31
CA ALA A 359 23.36 -28.69 -1.13
C ALA A 359 22.31 -28.76 -2.25
N GLN A 360 21.05 -29.02 -1.89
CA GLN A 360 19.94 -28.85 -2.81
C GLN A 360 19.29 -27.49 -2.62
N ILE A 361 19.46 -26.59 -3.58
CA ILE A 361 18.92 -25.23 -3.52
C ILE A 361 17.39 -25.22 -3.41
N GLY A 362 16.84 -24.15 -2.84
CA GLY A 362 15.41 -23.90 -2.81
C GLY A 362 15.17 -22.44 -3.11
N THR A 363 14.40 -22.12 -4.13
CA THR A 363 14.23 -20.71 -4.56
C THR A 363 13.53 -19.83 -3.52
N THR A 364 12.76 -20.44 -2.61
CA THR A 364 11.91 -19.75 -1.64
C THR A 364 12.40 -19.94 -0.21
N ILE A 365 12.63 -21.19 0.19
CA ILE A 365 13.09 -21.54 1.53
C ILE A 365 14.24 -22.53 1.41
N TYR A 366 15.29 -22.28 2.18
CA TYR A 366 16.40 -23.21 2.33
C TYR A 366 16.57 -23.60 3.79
N LEU A 367 16.67 -24.90 4.07
CA LEU A 367 16.88 -25.43 5.41
C LEU A 367 18.26 -26.08 5.52
N GLN A 368 19.02 -25.69 6.54
CA GLN A 368 20.35 -26.22 6.78
C GLN A 368 20.43 -26.85 8.18
N GLU A 369 20.61 -28.16 8.23
CA GLU A 369 20.91 -28.89 9.47
C GLU A 369 22.32 -28.54 9.97
N SER A 370 22.55 -28.63 11.28
CA SER A 370 23.91 -28.70 11.77
C SER A 370 24.52 -30.07 11.44
N ILE A 371 25.85 -30.09 11.28
CA ILE A 371 26.62 -31.33 11.03
C ILE A 371 26.50 -32.32 12.21
N LYS A 372 26.03 -31.88 13.38
CA LYS A 372 26.02 -32.68 14.62
C LYS A 372 24.79 -33.60 14.74
N ASP A 373 23.65 -33.23 14.18
CA ASP A 373 22.39 -33.97 14.34
C ASP A 373 21.64 -34.09 13.00
N GLY A 374 22.02 -35.09 12.20
CA GLY A 374 21.32 -35.39 10.94
C GLY A 374 19.88 -35.89 11.16
N GLY A 375 18.92 -35.38 10.38
CA GLY A 375 17.51 -35.80 10.41
C GLY A 375 16.56 -34.91 11.22
N THR A 376 16.97 -33.68 11.55
CA THR A 376 16.20 -32.68 12.32
C THR A 376 15.37 -31.73 11.44
N VAL A 377 15.59 -31.70 10.13
CA VAL A 377 14.85 -30.85 9.17
C VAL A 377 13.43 -31.35 8.91
N LEU A 378 13.23 -32.66 8.75
CA LEU A 378 11.92 -33.23 8.40
C LEU A 378 10.82 -32.91 9.44
N PRO A 379 11.08 -32.99 10.77
CA PRO A 379 10.13 -32.56 11.79
C PRO A 379 9.72 -31.08 11.74
N ARG A 380 10.40 -30.22 10.97
CA ARG A 380 10.04 -28.79 10.83
C ARG A 380 9.13 -28.52 9.65
N LEU A 381 9.14 -29.40 8.66
CA LEU A 381 8.31 -29.35 7.46
C LEU A 381 6.91 -29.97 7.72
N ILE A 382 6.33 -29.67 8.88
CA ILE A 382 4.98 -30.09 9.25
C ILE A 382 3.98 -29.10 8.65
N THR A 383 2.93 -29.61 8.01
CA THR A 383 1.90 -28.79 7.35
C THR A 383 1.33 -27.68 8.24
N GLY A 384 1.16 -27.94 9.54
CA GLY A 384 0.65 -26.95 10.51
C GLY A 384 1.56 -25.73 10.74
N ASN A 385 2.83 -25.79 10.33
CA ASN A 385 3.74 -24.64 10.38
C ASN A 385 3.65 -23.74 9.14
N PHE A 386 3.00 -24.21 8.06
CA PHE A 386 2.87 -23.48 6.79
C PHE A 386 1.40 -23.24 6.50
N ASP A 387 0.90 -22.13 7.03
CA ASP A 387 -0.47 -21.71 6.91
C ASP A 387 -0.59 -20.69 5.77
N HIS A 388 -1.39 -20.97 4.74
CA HIS A 388 -1.65 -20.01 3.65
C HIS A 388 -0.40 -19.40 2.99
N CYS A 389 0.66 -20.17 2.81
CA CYS A 389 1.90 -19.72 2.17
C CYS A 389 1.87 -19.97 0.67
N PHE A 390 2.33 -19.00 -0.13
CA PHE A 390 2.26 -19.06 -1.59
C PHE A 390 3.58 -18.70 -2.26
N SER A 391 3.86 -19.35 -3.41
CA SER A 391 5.05 -19.09 -4.21
C SER A 391 4.83 -19.34 -5.71
N ASP A 392 5.22 -18.39 -6.56
CA ASP A 392 5.37 -18.53 -8.03
C ASP A 392 6.82 -18.82 -8.47
N SER A 393 7.76 -18.82 -7.53
CA SER A 393 9.17 -19.10 -7.78
C SER A 393 9.39 -20.48 -8.41
N LYS A 394 10.49 -20.61 -9.15
CA LYS A 394 10.87 -21.86 -9.84
C LYS A 394 11.07 -23.00 -8.85
N ILE A 395 10.72 -24.21 -9.26
CA ILE A 395 10.95 -25.45 -8.48
C ILE A 395 12.44 -25.83 -8.57
N PRO A 396 13.07 -26.34 -7.50
CA PRO A 396 12.50 -26.58 -6.17
C PRO A 396 12.25 -25.29 -5.38
N LYS A 397 11.08 -25.17 -4.75
CA LYS A 397 10.73 -24.03 -3.89
C LYS A 397 11.37 -24.17 -2.52
N ILE A 398 11.32 -25.39 -1.96
CA ILE A 398 11.96 -25.73 -0.69
C ILE A 398 13.17 -26.63 -0.96
N GLY A 399 14.34 -26.13 -0.56
CA GLY A 399 15.62 -26.82 -0.62
C GLY A 399 16.16 -27.08 0.78
N PHE A 400 17.07 -28.05 0.91
CA PHE A 400 17.73 -28.31 2.16
C PHE A 400 19.05 -29.07 2.00
N TRP A 401 19.88 -28.98 3.03
CA TRP A 401 21.18 -29.63 3.11
C TRP A 401 21.02 -31.15 3.29
N SER A 402 21.73 -31.97 2.51
CA SER A 402 21.93 -33.44 2.68
C SER A 402 20.84 -34.45 2.29
N SER A 403 19.82 -34.13 1.48
CA SER A 403 18.93 -35.17 0.90
C SER A 403 18.88 -35.14 -0.62
N GLY A 404 18.34 -36.18 -1.25
CA GLY A 404 18.05 -36.24 -2.69
C GLY A 404 16.62 -35.77 -3.05
N SER A 405 15.89 -35.16 -2.10
CA SER A 405 14.44 -34.97 -2.13
C SER A 405 13.95 -33.51 -2.15
N SER A 406 14.76 -32.57 -2.63
CA SER A 406 14.35 -31.20 -2.94
C SER A 406 13.16 -31.24 -3.89
N SER A 407 12.15 -30.42 -3.60
CA SER A 407 10.79 -30.44 -4.17
C SER A 407 9.75 -31.34 -3.50
N ALA A 408 10.13 -32.28 -2.60
CA ALA A 408 9.15 -33.16 -1.95
C ALA A 408 8.14 -32.41 -1.07
N PHE A 409 8.50 -31.20 -0.62
CA PHE A 409 7.71 -30.36 0.27
C PHE A 409 7.20 -29.07 -0.39
N ASP A 410 7.39 -28.91 -1.71
CA ASP A 410 6.95 -27.71 -2.43
C ASP A 410 5.44 -27.48 -2.34
N SER A 411 4.66 -28.54 -2.07
CA SER A 411 3.21 -28.46 -1.83
C SER A 411 2.83 -27.66 -0.57
N LEU A 412 3.76 -27.45 0.37
CA LEU A 412 3.57 -26.54 1.51
C LEU A 412 3.49 -25.07 1.05
N LEU A 413 4.00 -24.75 -0.15
CA LEU A 413 3.96 -23.44 -0.77
C LEU A 413 3.04 -23.47 -2.00
N LYS A 414 1.78 -23.09 -1.77
CA LYS A 414 0.72 -23.11 -2.78
C LYS A 414 1.07 -22.22 -3.97
N THR A 415 0.59 -22.56 -5.16
CA THR A 415 0.74 -21.70 -6.35
C THR A 415 -0.31 -20.58 -6.31
N PHE A 416 -0.01 -19.40 -6.86
CA PHE A 416 -1.01 -18.34 -6.99
C PHE A 416 -2.06 -18.64 -8.05
N PHE A 417 -3.29 -18.24 -7.75
CA PHE A 417 -4.39 -18.23 -8.73
C PHE A 417 -4.66 -16.80 -9.17
N ASN A 418 -4.69 -16.55 -10.49
CA ASN A 418 -5.09 -15.25 -11.05
C ASN A 418 -6.60 -15.14 -11.14
N SER A 419 -7.31 -16.24 -10.94
CA SER A 419 -8.75 -16.33 -11.13
C SER A 419 -9.29 -17.19 -10.02
N VAL A 420 -10.01 -16.55 -9.10
CA VAL A 420 -10.59 -17.18 -7.92
C VAL A 420 -12.11 -17.11 -7.99
N PHE A 421 -12.77 -18.20 -7.60
CA PHE A 421 -14.21 -18.34 -7.62
C PHE A 421 -14.77 -18.36 -6.19
N VAL A 422 -15.80 -17.55 -5.95
CA VAL A 422 -16.56 -17.51 -4.71
C VAL A 422 -17.92 -18.17 -4.93
N SER A 423 -18.32 -19.06 -4.01
CA SER A 423 -19.59 -19.80 -4.07
C SER A 423 -20.14 -20.04 -2.67
N VAL A 424 -21.47 -20.07 -2.53
CA VAL A 424 -22.12 -20.37 -1.23
C VAL A 424 -21.79 -21.79 -0.72
N GLU A 425 -21.55 -22.73 -1.64
CA GLU A 425 -21.08 -24.09 -1.37
C GLU A 425 -19.56 -24.19 -1.18
N GLY A 426 -18.86 -23.06 -1.32
CA GLY A 426 -17.41 -23.00 -1.23
C GLY A 426 -16.88 -23.35 0.16
N ASP A 427 -15.58 -23.57 0.20
CA ASP A 427 -14.84 -23.88 1.41
C ASP A 427 -13.61 -22.98 1.52
N ASP A 428 -13.60 -22.17 2.57
CA ASP A 428 -12.46 -21.32 2.86
C ASP A 428 -11.30 -22.10 3.46
N ILE A 429 -11.49 -23.28 4.06
CA ILE A 429 -10.43 -23.99 4.81
C ILE A 429 -9.22 -24.31 3.93
N ASN A 430 -9.46 -24.68 2.67
CA ASN A 430 -8.40 -25.16 1.79
C ASN A 430 -7.80 -24.05 0.89
N TYR A 431 -8.45 -22.89 0.76
CA TYR A 431 -7.99 -21.73 -0.04
C TYR A 431 -7.62 -22.10 -1.49
N ILE A 432 -8.33 -23.05 -2.09
CA ILE A 432 -8.06 -23.52 -3.46
C ILE A 432 -8.63 -22.54 -4.48
N GLY A 433 -9.84 -22.03 -4.25
CA GLY A 433 -10.44 -20.95 -5.03
C GLY A 433 -10.65 -21.26 -6.52
N THR A 434 -10.55 -22.52 -6.95
CA THR A 434 -10.77 -22.90 -8.35
C THR A 434 -12.26 -22.99 -8.66
N SER A 435 -12.65 -23.05 -9.93
CA SER A 435 -14.05 -23.26 -10.28
C SER A 435 -14.59 -24.61 -9.74
N ALA A 436 -13.76 -25.66 -9.69
CA ALA A 436 -14.18 -26.94 -9.12
C ALA A 436 -14.25 -26.93 -7.59
N GLN A 437 -13.40 -26.13 -6.94
CA GLN A 437 -13.29 -26.01 -5.48
C GLN A 437 -13.25 -24.52 -5.09
N PRO A 438 -14.39 -23.82 -5.17
CA PRO A 438 -14.46 -22.40 -4.88
C PRO A 438 -14.29 -22.12 -3.39
N VAL A 439 -13.86 -20.90 -3.07
CA VAL A 439 -13.89 -20.38 -1.70
C VAL A 439 -15.29 -19.88 -1.35
N ARG A 440 -15.59 -19.73 -0.07
CA ARG A 440 -16.90 -19.28 0.44
C ARG A 440 -16.99 -17.77 0.55
N THR A 441 -15.94 -17.13 1.03
CA THR A 441 -15.93 -15.69 1.31
C THR A 441 -15.14 -14.91 0.25
N LEU A 442 -15.59 -13.68 0.05
CA LEU A 442 -14.92 -12.67 -0.78
C LEU A 442 -13.63 -12.21 -0.12
N ARG A 443 -13.58 -12.10 1.22
CA ARG A 443 -12.34 -11.87 1.98
C ARG A 443 -11.30 -12.95 1.68
N CYS A 444 -11.68 -14.22 1.71
CA CYS A 444 -10.79 -15.33 1.35
C CYS A 444 -10.32 -15.19 -0.11
N ALA A 445 -11.24 -14.98 -1.06
CA ALA A 445 -10.87 -14.85 -2.47
C ALA A 445 -9.92 -13.69 -2.75
N VAL A 446 -10.23 -12.51 -2.23
CA VAL A 446 -9.40 -11.31 -2.38
C VAL A 446 -8.04 -11.54 -1.70
N SER A 447 -7.98 -12.20 -0.54
CA SER A 447 -6.71 -12.53 0.12
C SER A 447 -5.80 -13.44 -0.72
N ILE A 448 -6.37 -14.36 -1.51
CA ILE A 448 -5.61 -15.25 -2.42
C ILE A 448 -5.01 -14.45 -3.59
N VAL A 449 -5.73 -13.44 -4.11
CA VAL A 449 -5.31 -12.67 -5.29
C VAL A 449 -4.59 -11.34 -4.99
N ASN A 450 -4.64 -10.88 -3.75
CA ASN A 450 -4.00 -9.68 -3.24
C ASN A 450 -2.46 -9.56 -3.36
N PRO A 451 -1.66 -10.64 -3.43
CA PRO A 451 -0.23 -10.44 -3.26
C PRO A 451 0.55 -9.87 -4.45
N ARG A 452 -0.10 -9.56 -5.58
CA ARG A 452 0.60 -9.21 -6.83
C ARG A 452 0.79 -7.69 -6.94
N LYS A 453 2.05 -7.26 -6.84
CA LYS A 453 2.48 -5.88 -7.07
C LYS A 453 3.50 -5.82 -8.21
N ASP A 454 3.10 -5.31 -9.38
CA ASP A 454 3.98 -5.08 -10.53
C ASP A 454 5.01 -3.96 -10.26
N ILE A 455 4.73 -2.99 -9.39
CA ILE A 455 5.69 -1.94 -9.00
C ILE A 455 6.89 -2.53 -8.25
N LEU A 456 6.69 -3.64 -7.53
CA LEU A 456 7.75 -4.36 -6.82
C LEU A 456 8.43 -5.42 -7.73
N ASN A 457 7.91 -5.66 -8.92
CA ASN A 457 8.53 -6.49 -9.96
C ASN A 457 9.61 -5.71 -10.75
N GLY A 458 10.60 -5.18 -10.00
CA GLY A 458 11.69 -4.35 -10.51
C GLY A 458 12.31 -4.88 -11.80
N GLY A 459 12.16 -4.12 -12.89
CA GLY A 459 12.76 -4.44 -14.19
C GLY A 459 11.90 -4.05 -15.40
N GLY A 460 10.60 -3.75 -15.22
CA GLY A 460 9.70 -3.51 -16.35
C GLY A 460 9.54 -4.74 -17.26
N LEU A 461 9.85 -5.93 -16.72
CA LEU A 461 9.88 -7.19 -17.46
C LEU A 461 8.57 -7.99 -17.38
N ASN A 462 7.60 -7.57 -16.57
CA ASN A 462 6.28 -8.22 -16.50
C ASN A 462 5.14 -7.20 -16.61
N GLU A 463 4.15 -7.58 -17.42
CA GLU A 463 2.91 -6.85 -17.71
C GLU A 463 2.00 -6.82 -16.47
N GLN A 464 1.14 -5.80 -16.37
CA GLN A 464 0.16 -5.71 -15.30
C GLN A 464 -0.67 -6.98 -15.18
N GLN A 465 -0.52 -7.72 -14.08
CA GLN A 465 -1.18 -9.02 -13.98
C GLN A 465 -2.58 -8.88 -13.38
N LEU A 466 -3.58 -9.09 -14.23
CA LEU A 466 -4.99 -9.04 -13.83
C LEU A 466 -5.35 -10.19 -12.87
N SER A 467 -5.77 -9.83 -11.67
CA SER A 467 -6.45 -10.69 -10.70
C SER A 467 -7.96 -10.65 -10.90
N ASN A 468 -8.57 -11.80 -11.13
CA ASN A 468 -10.02 -11.96 -11.32
C ASN A 468 -10.65 -12.66 -10.14
N VAL A 469 -11.69 -12.05 -9.56
CA VAL A 469 -12.54 -12.68 -8.55
C VAL A 469 -13.95 -12.80 -9.12
N THR A 470 -14.40 -14.03 -9.30
CA THR A 470 -15.74 -14.37 -9.83
C THR A 470 -16.65 -14.79 -8.69
N ILE A 471 -17.70 -14.03 -8.43
CA ILE A 471 -18.69 -14.37 -7.42
C ILE A 471 -19.88 -15.02 -8.11
N ARG A 472 -20.18 -16.28 -7.75
CA ARG A 472 -21.35 -17.00 -8.26
C ARG A 472 -22.65 -16.37 -7.73
N ASN A 473 -23.77 -16.81 -8.29
CA ASN A 473 -25.09 -16.41 -7.80
C ASN A 473 -25.27 -16.89 -6.36
N GLY A 474 -25.82 -16.04 -5.50
CA GLY A 474 -26.02 -16.33 -4.10
C GLY A 474 -26.03 -15.10 -3.21
N ASN A 475 -26.28 -15.34 -1.93
CA ASN A 475 -26.17 -14.35 -0.86
C ASN A 475 -24.91 -14.66 -0.06
N PHE A 476 -24.05 -13.65 0.10
CA PHE A 476 -22.77 -13.76 0.78
C PHE A 476 -22.74 -12.77 1.92
N SER A 477 -22.09 -13.18 3.00
CA SER A 477 -21.86 -12.34 4.17
C SER A 477 -20.37 -12.23 4.38
N ASP A 478 -19.88 -11.00 4.46
CA ASP A 478 -18.44 -10.73 4.56
C ASP A 478 -18.16 -9.43 5.31
N SER A 479 -16.89 -9.22 5.65
CA SER A 479 -16.44 -8.02 6.36
C SER A 479 -14.96 -7.75 6.05
N GLN A 480 -14.59 -6.47 5.98
CA GLN A 480 -13.21 -6.01 5.88
C GLN A 480 -12.42 -6.65 4.72
N VAL A 481 -12.98 -6.63 3.52
CA VAL A 481 -12.29 -7.08 2.30
C VAL A 481 -11.29 -6.01 1.86
N ALA A 482 -10.04 -6.21 2.28
CA ALA A 482 -8.91 -5.35 1.95
C ALA A 482 -8.37 -5.66 0.54
N ILE A 483 -8.28 -4.69 -0.35
CA ILE A 483 -7.72 -4.85 -1.71
C ILE A 483 -6.29 -4.32 -1.76
N MET A 484 -5.34 -5.23 -2.01
CA MET A 484 -3.90 -4.94 -2.14
C MET A 484 -3.36 -5.19 -3.56
N ALA A 485 -4.15 -5.83 -4.42
CA ALA A 485 -3.75 -6.13 -5.80
C ALA A 485 -3.63 -4.86 -6.66
N GLU A 486 -2.65 -4.81 -7.55
CA GLU A 486 -2.45 -3.67 -8.46
C GLU A 486 -3.44 -3.61 -9.61
N TYR A 487 -3.88 -4.75 -10.15
CA TYR A 487 -5.03 -4.82 -11.05
C TYR A 487 -5.96 -5.94 -10.64
N ILE A 488 -7.14 -5.59 -10.14
CA ILE A 488 -8.17 -6.54 -9.76
C ILE A 488 -9.50 -6.22 -10.44
N VAL A 489 -10.17 -7.26 -10.92
CA VAL A 489 -11.57 -7.24 -11.35
C VAL A 489 -12.35 -8.18 -10.42
N ILE A 490 -13.33 -7.62 -9.71
CA ILE A 490 -14.28 -8.36 -8.89
C ILE A 490 -15.64 -8.27 -9.57
N TYR A 491 -16.18 -9.41 -9.99
CA TYR A 491 -17.44 -9.43 -10.72
C TYR A 491 -18.42 -10.49 -10.21
N GLY A 492 -19.68 -10.08 -10.05
CA GLY A 492 -20.79 -10.96 -9.69
C GLY A 492 -21.60 -11.46 -10.89
N GLY A 493 -22.53 -12.38 -10.60
CA GLY A 493 -23.48 -12.90 -11.58
C GLY A 493 -24.57 -11.92 -12.02
N GLY A 494 -24.70 -10.77 -11.34
CA GLY A 494 -25.71 -9.73 -11.61
C GLY A 494 -26.25 -9.13 -10.32
N ILE A 495 -26.75 -7.89 -10.37
CA ILE A 495 -27.28 -7.19 -9.19
C ILE A 495 -28.46 -7.93 -8.53
N ASP A 496 -29.26 -8.68 -9.28
CA ASP A 496 -30.37 -9.47 -8.73
C ASP A 496 -29.94 -10.90 -8.30
N ASN A 497 -28.73 -11.31 -8.68
CA ASN A 497 -28.26 -12.69 -8.53
C ASN A 497 -27.15 -12.85 -7.49
N THR A 498 -26.35 -11.80 -7.28
CA THR A 498 -25.18 -11.82 -6.39
C THR A 498 -25.31 -10.67 -5.40
N LYS A 499 -25.61 -11.03 -4.16
CA LYS A 499 -25.80 -10.08 -3.06
C LYS A 499 -24.75 -10.30 -1.98
N VAL A 500 -24.06 -9.24 -1.57
CA VAL A 500 -23.04 -9.26 -0.52
C VAL A 500 -23.48 -8.33 0.61
N THR A 501 -23.58 -8.87 1.81
CA THR A 501 -23.99 -8.15 3.01
C THR A 501 -22.78 -7.94 3.93
N ASN A 502 -22.62 -6.74 4.49
CA ASN A 502 -21.65 -6.59 5.58
C ASN A 502 -22.15 -7.29 6.85
N ILE A 503 -21.23 -7.90 7.60
CA ILE A 503 -21.49 -8.52 8.92
C ILE A 503 -20.52 -8.00 9.97
N ALA A 504 -20.93 -8.03 11.24
CA ALA A 504 -20.06 -7.67 12.36
C ALA A 504 -19.16 -8.86 12.74
N ILE A 505 -17.89 -8.61 13.02
CA ILE A 505 -16.95 -9.64 13.50
C ILE A 505 -17.10 -9.72 15.03
N GLU A 506 -18.07 -10.52 15.49
CA GLU A 506 -18.32 -10.91 16.90
C GLU A 506 -17.86 -9.96 18.04
N SER A 507 -18.73 -9.02 18.44
CA SER A 507 -19.10 -8.86 19.86
C SER A 507 -20.40 -8.05 19.99
N PRO A 508 -21.44 -8.55 20.69
CA PRO A 508 -22.71 -7.85 20.87
C PRO A 508 -22.63 -6.58 21.74
N ALA A 509 -21.43 -6.19 22.20
CA ALA A 509 -21.24 -5.05 23.08
C ALA A 509 -20.82 -3.74 22.38
N SER A 510 -20.34 -3.80 21.12
CA SER A 510 -19.96 -2.62 20.34
C SER A 510 -19.48 -3.10 18.95
N PRO A 511 -20.21 -2.89 17.84
CA PRO A 511 -19.61 -3.07 16.52
C PRO A 511 -18.39 -2.14 16.44
N GLU A 512 -17.21 -2.70 16.19
CA GLU A 512 -16.02 -1.89 16.03
C GLU A 512 -16.22 -0.99 14.81
N VAL A 513 -15.55 0.17 14.82
CA VAL A 513 -15.57 1.12 13.70
C VAL A 513 -15.33 0.43 12.36
N GLU A 514 -14.49 -0.59 12.35
CA GLU A 514 -14.05 -1.31 11.14
C GLU A 514 -15.09 -2.33 10.62
N ASP A 515 -16.05 -2.78 11.45
CA ASP A 515 -17.10 -3.73 11.04
C ASP A 515 -18.09 -3.15 10.02
N SER A 516 -18.16 -1.81 9.97
CA SER A 516 -19.00 -1.10 9.03
C SER A 516 -18.49 -1.19 7.58
N CYS A 517 -17.20 -1.45 7.37
CA CYS A 517 -16.59 -1.53 6.05
C CYS A 517 -16.61 -2.95 5.46
N LEU A 518 -17.24 -3.09 4.29
CA LEU A 518 -17.15 -4.32 3.50
C LEU A 518 -15.90 -4.32 2.62
N PHE A 519 -15.58 -3.19 1.99
CA PHE A 519 -14.53 -3.09 0.98
C PHE A 519 -13.69 -1.84 1.17
N TYR A 520 -12.36 -2.00 1.18
CA TYR A 520 -11.44 -0.87 1.13
C TYR A 520 -10.16 -1.21 0.36
N ILE A 521 -9.53 -0.17 -0.18
CA ILE A 521 -8.22 -0.26 -0.83
C ILE A 521 -7.15 0.03 0.22
N THR A 522 -6.16 -0.86 0.35
CA THR A 522 -5.10 -0.73 1.34
C THR A 522 -4.12 0.39 0.99
N ALA A 523 -3.61 1.06 2.02
CA ALA A 523 -2.69 2.20 1.87
C ALA A 523 -1.28 1.82 1.35
N ASP A 524 -0.95 0.53 1.31
CA ASP A 524 0.34 0.04 0.84
C ASP A 524 0.40 -0.11 -0.69
N ASN A 525 -0.71 0.14 -1.40
CA ASN A 525 -0.81 0.09 -2.85
C ASN A 525 -0.57 1.49 -3.43
N ILE A 526 0.09 1.59 -4.60
CA ILE A 526 0.34 2.88 -5.26
C ILE A 526 -0.40 2.88 -6.61
N ASN A 527 -1.50 3.63 -6.69
CA ASN A 527 -2.32 3.76 -7.90
C ASN A 527 -2.87 2.41 -8.44
N PRO A 528 -3.55 1.57 -7.63
CA PRO A 528 -4.16 0.35 -8.13
C PRO A 528 -5.23 0.62 -9.19
N ARG A 529 -5.49 -0.37 -10.04
CA ARG A 529 -6.65 -0.43 -10.93
C ARG A 529 -7.63 -1.43 -10.33
N VAL A 530 -8.78 -0.92 -9.88
CA VAL A 530 -9.81 -1.75 -9.25
C VAL A 530 -11.08 -1.63 -10.08
N GLU A 531 -11.63 -2.76 -10.51
CA GLU A 531 -12.89 -2.83 -11.23
C GLU A 531 -13.87 -3.71 -10.45
N ILE A 532 -15.01 -3.15 -10.06
CA ILE A 532 -16.06 -3.85 -9.32
C ILE A 532 -17.34 -3.79 -10.14
N THR A 533 -17.96 -4.94 -10.41
CA THR A 533 -19.16 -4.98 -11.24
C THR A 533 -20.17 -6.06 -10.92
N ARG A 534 -21.45 -5.81 -11.22
CA ARG A 534 -22.56 -6.80 -11.18
C ARG A 534 -22.82 -7.40 -9.78
N ILE A 535 -22.72 -6.57 -8.75
CA ILE A 535 -22.93 -6.97 -7.35
C ILE A 535 -23.96 -6.06 -6.69
N HIS A 536 -24.86 -6.65 -5.90
CA HIS A 536 -25.70 -5.93 -4.94
C HIS A 536 -25.04 -5.92 -3.56
N PHE A 537 -24.59 -4.75 -3.13
CA PHE A 537 -24.11 -4.49 -1.79
C PHE A 537 -25.28 -4.10 -0.88
N GLN A 538 -25.49 -4.86 0.20
CA GLN A 538 -26.50 -4.51 1.19
C GLN A 538 -25.86 -4.21 2.56
N GLN A 539 -26.13 -3.00 3.05
CA GLN A 539 -25.77 -2.57 4.39
C GLN A 539 -26.77 -3.15 5.41
N THR A 540 -26.28 -3.90 6.40
CA THR A 540 -27.12 -4.49 7.47
C THR A 540 -26.82 -3.89 8.85
N ILE A 541 -25.73 -3.13 8.96
CA ILE A 541 -25.25 -2.54 10.20
C ILE A 541 -25.60 -1.04 10.22
N ASN A 542 -26.04 -0.53 11.38
CA ASN A 542 -26.30 0.91 11.60
C ASN A 542 -25.00 1.72 11.78
N GLY A 543 -23.95 1.11 12.31
CA GLY A 543 -22.66 1.75 12.58
C GLY A 543 -22.66 2.58 13.86
N SER A 544 -21.47 3.00 14.30
CA SER A 544 -21.29 3.89 15.44
C SER A 544 -21.46 5.36 15.04
N THR A 545 -21.92 6.20 15.97
CA THR A 545 -22.01 7.66 15.79
C THR A 545 -20.65 8.34 15.68
N SER A 546 -19.56 7.67 16.08
CA SER A 546 -18.19 8.17 15.92
C SER A 546 -17.33 7.18 15.15
N GLY A 547 -16.73 7.66 14.05
CA GLY A 547 -15.61 6.99 13.38
C GLY A 547 -15.97 5.85 12.44
N ALA A 548 -17.23 5.45 12.29
CA ALA A 548 -17.62 4.35 11.41
C ALA A 548 -17.11 4.55 9.97
N TRP A 549 -16.60 3.47 9.38
CA TRP A 549 -16.15 3.44 7.99
C TRP A 549 -17.35 3.28 7.04
N PRO A 550 -17.27 3.82 5.82
CA PRO A 550 -18.29 3.60 4.80
C PRO A 550 -18.34 2.11 4.41
N LEU A 551 -19.48 1.67 3.87
CA LEU A 551 -19.65 0.29 3.39
C LEU A 551 -18.58 -0.06 2.35
N ILE A 552 -18.28 0.88 1.45
CA ILE A 552 -17.15 0.81 0.53
C ILE A 552 -16.32 2.09 0.63
N GLN A 553 -15.02 1.96 0.84
CA GLN A 553 -14.08 3.07 0.89
C GLN A 553 -13.06 3.02 -0.25
N LEU A 554 -13.01 4.06 -1.07
CA LEU A 554 -12.09 4.18 -2.19
C LEU A 554 -10.96 5.17 -1.87
N ASN A 555 -9.94 4.67 -1.17
CA ASN A 555 -8.85 5.49 -0.62
C ASN A 555 -7.75 5.84 -1.64
N ASP A 556 -7.43 4.95 -2.58
CA ASP A 556 -6.41 5.19 -3.61
C ASP A 556 -6.77 4.47 -4.94
N GLY A 557 -6.10 4.83 -6.02
CA GLY A 557 -6.15 4.11 -7.30
C GLY A 557 -7.22 4.56 -8.29
N ARG A 558 -7.13 4.00 -9.50
CA ARG A 558 -8.13 4.14 -10.57
C ARG A 558 -9.22 3.11 -10.33
N VAL A 559 -10.28 3.53 -9.66
CA VAL A 559 -11.39 2.66 -9.31
C VAL A 559 -12.54 2.85 -10.29
N THR A 560 -13.06 1.76 -10.84
CA THR A 560 -14.32 1.75 -11.59
C THR A 560 -15.31 0.86 -10.87
N VAL A 561 -16.44 1.42 -10.45
CA VAL A 561 -17.59 0.66 -9.95
C VAL A 561 -18.67 0.76 -11.00
N SER A 562 -19.15 -0.38 -11.51
CA SER A 562 -20.08 -0.40 -12.63
C SER A 562 -21.20 -1.43 -12.48
N SER A 563 -22.44 -1.09 -12.84
CA SER A 563 -23.56 -2.04 -12.80
C SER A 563 -23.73 -2.71 -11.42
N CYS A 564 -23.63 -1.93 -10.36
CA CYS A 564 -23.80 -2.38 -8.98
C CYS A 564 -25.02 -1.73 -8.33
N LYS A 565 -25.56 -2.38 -7.30
CA LYS A 565 -26.68 -1.89 -6.50
C LYS A 565 -26.27 -1.74 -5.05
N PHE A 566 -26.77 -0.71 -4.38
CA PHE A 566 -26.56 -0.39 -2.97
C PHE A 566 -27.92 -0.23 -2.29
N SER A 567 -28.13 -0.93 -1.18
CA SER A 567 -29.34 -0.79 -0.38
C SER A 567 -29.07 -1.08 1.09
N GLN A 568 -30.04 -0.77 1.95
CA GLN A 568 -30.04 -1.16 3.36
C GLN A 568 -30.92 -2.39 3.59
N SER A 569 -30.66 -3.13 4.68
CA SER A 569 -31.61 -4.09 5.23
C SER A 569 -32.78 -3.35 5.87
N THR A 570 -33.91 -4.02 6.02
CA THR A 570 -35.08 -3.50 6.77
C THR A 570 -34.76 -3.27 8.25
N ASP A 571 -33.71 -3.89 8.77
CA ASP A 571 -33.27 -3.77 10.17
C ASP A 571 -32.46 -2.48 10.43
N VAL A 572 -32.02 -1.79 9.36
CA VAL A 572 -31.28 -0.53 9.48
C VAL A 572 -32.27 0.60 9.71
N THR A 573 -32.28 1.11 10.94
CA THR A 573 -33.22 2.17 11.34
C THR A 573 -32.64 3.57 11.16
N SER A 574 -31.33 3.74 11.31
CA SER A 574 -30.61 4.98 11.05
C SER A 574 -29.13 4.64 10.90
N SER A 575 -28.58 4.83 9.69
CA SER A 575 -27.18 4.55 9.41
C SER A 575 -26.26 5.74 9.67
N TYR A 576 -25.17 5.49 10.37
CA TYR A 576 -24.12 6.47 10.69
C TYR A 576 -22.90 6.37 9.77
N PHE A 577 -23.02 5.67 8.63
CA PHE A 577 -21.94 5.59 7.64
C PHE A 577 -22.49 5.46 6.21
N ASN A 578 -21.70 5.95 5.25
CA ASN A 578 -22.07 6.05 3.84
C ASN A 578 -22.16 4.67 3.17
N TYR A 579 -22.87 4.57 2.04
CA TYR A 579 -22.67 3.43 1.15
C TYR A 579 -21.29 3.45 0.49
N LEU A 580 -20.86 4.64 0.07
CA LEU A 580 -19.62 4.81 -0.69
C LEU A 580 -18.96 6.11 -0.27
N GLU A 581 -17.68 6.03 0.08
CA GLU A 581 -16.81 7.19 0.23
C GLU A 581 -15.71 7.13 -0.83
N VAL A 582 -15.49 8.24 -1.52
CA VAL A 582 -14.47 8.39 -2.55
C VAL A 582 -13.46 9.44 -2.11
N ILE A 583 -12.25 8.98 -1.83
CA ILE A 583 -11.10 9.82 -1.51
C ILE A 583 -10.10 9.84 -2.68
N THR A 584 -10.14 8.83 -3.56
CA THR A 584 -9.25 8.74 -4.72
C THR A 584 -9.57 9.76 -5.83
N PRO A 585 -8.56 10.36 -6.49
CA PRO A 585 -8.75 11.39 -7.52
C PRO A 585 -9.16 10.85 -8.91
N LYS A 586 -9.51 9.57 -9.07
CA LYS A 586 -9.82 8.96 -10.39
C LYS A 586 -10.89 7.87 -10.34
N ALA A 587 -11.94 8.07 -9.55
CA ALA A 587 -13.04 7.12 -9.50
C ALA A 587 -14.02 7.32 -10.66
N LYS A 588 -14.51 6.21 -11.23
CA LYS A 588 -15.59 6.16 -12.20
C LYS A 588 -16.75 5.36 -11.64
N LEU A 589 -17.92 5.98 -11.56
CA LEU A 589 -19.16 5.40 -11.07
C LEU A 589 -20.14 5.31 -12.24
N ILE A 590 -20.47 4.10 -12.69
CA ILE A 590 -21.24 3.88 -13.93
C ILE A 590 -22.43 2.95 -13.69
N SER A 591 -23.63 3.34 -14.09
CA SER A 591 -24.83 2.49 -13.98
C SER A 591 -25.04 1.92 -12.57
N LEU A 592 -24.92 2.78 -11.55
CA LEU A 592 -25.10 2.39 -10.15
C LEU A 592 -26.53 2.67 -9.67
N GLU A 593 -27.10 1.77 -8.87
CA GLU A 593 -28.41 1.94 -8.25
C GLU A 593 -28.26 2.08 -6.73
N PHE A 594 -28.53 3.27 -6.19
CA PHE A 594 -28.63 3.52 -4.75
C PHE A 594 -30.12 3.57 -4.38
N THR A 595 -30.61 2.53 -3.73
CA THR A 595 -32.05 2.34 -3.49
C THR A 595 -32.38 2.14 -2.03
N GLY A 596 -33.21 3.03 -1.50
CA GLY A 596 -33.51 3.04 -0.07
C GLY A 596 -32.27 3.42 0.74
N GLY A 597 -32.47 4.12 1.84
CA GLY A 597 -31.39 4.43 2.74
C GLY A 597 -31.85 5.46 3.75
N ASN A 598 -31.87 5.11 5.02
CA ASN A 598 -32.15 6.04 6.09
C ASN A 598 -30.85 6.36 6.82
N PHE A 599 -30.20 7.44 6.41
CA PHE A 599 -28.94 7.86 7.00
C PHE A 599 -29.19 8.82 8.15
N SER A 600 -28.25 8.95 9.06
CA SER A 600 -28.28 10.05 10.02
C SER A 600 -28.18 11.37 9.25
N GLN A 601 -28.74 12.43 9.82
CA GLN A 601 -28.79 13.76 9.18
C GLN A 601 -27.42 14.34 8.81
N SER A 602 -26.31 13.79 9.31
CA SER A 602 -24.95 14.24 9.02
C SER A 602 -24.19 13.30 8.08
N VAL A 603 -24.83 12.25 7.56
CA VAL A 603 -24.18 11.22 6.75
C VAL A 603 -24.85 11.15 5.38
N PRO A 604 -24.13 11.42 4.29
CA PRO A 604 -24.67 11.24 2.95
C PRO A 604 -24.62 9.77 2.51
N ALA A 605 -25.42 9.37 1.54
CA ALA A 605 -25.35 8.04 0.95
C ALA A 605 -24.03 7.83 0.20
N VAL A 606 -23.60 8.84 -0.57
CA VAL A 606 -22.30 8.90 -1.25
C VAL A 606 -21.57 10.17 -0.85
N LEU A 607 -20.33 10.00 -0.38
CA LEU A 607 -19.43 11.09 -0.03
C LEU A 607 -18.22 11.11 -0.97
N VAL A 608 -17.90 12.28 -1.52
CA VAL A 608 -16.60 12.54 -2.14
C VAL A 608 -15.87 13.55 -1.26
N ASP A 609 -14.71 13.17 -0.72
CA ASP A 609 -13.99 13.97 0.29
C ASP A 609 -12.47 13.93 0.04
N LYS A 610 -11.71 14.81 0.73
CA LYS A 610 -10.24 14.81 0.82
C LYS A 610 -9.51 14.82 -0.54
N GLY A 611 -10.12 15.43 -1.57
CA GLY A 611 -9.55 15.50 -2.91
C GLY A 611 -9.97 14.39 -3.86
N GLY A 612 -11.00 13.63 -3.51
CA GLY A 612 -11.65 12.69 -4.42
C GLY A 612 -12.17 13.40 -5.68
N ILE A 613 -12.02 12.75 -6.83
CA ILE A 613 -12.58 13.23 -8.10
C ILE A 613 -13.33 12.08 -8.75
N ILE A 614 -14.59 12.34 -9.10
CA ILE A 614 -15.48 11.36 -9.69
C ILE A 614 -15.92 11.76 -11.10
N SER A 615 -16.07 10.75 -11.96
CA SER A 615 -16.98 10.79 -13.09
C SER A 615 -18.16 9.88 -12.77
N MET A 616 -19.38 10.40 -12.84
CA MET A 616 -20.60 9.65 -12.55
C MET A 616 -21.51 9.62 -13.78
N GLU A 617 -21.92 8.44 -14.21
CA GLU A 617 -22.70 8.24 -15.43
C GLU A 617 -23.78 7.17 -15.25
N ASP A 618 -25.00 7.47 -15.69
CA ASP A 618 -26.16 6.54 -15.65
C ASP A 618 -26.52 6.04 -14.23
N CYS A 619 -26.23 6.81 -13.19
CA CYS A 619 -26.50 6.42 -11.80
C CYS A 619 -27.91 6.85 -11.33
N SER A 620 -28.53 6.07 -10.45
CA SER A 620 -29.84 6.32 -9.87
C SER A 620 -29.77 6.39 -8.35
N PHE A 621 -30.38 7.41 -7.77
CA PHE A 621 -30.61 7.56 -6.33
C PHE A 621 -32.12 7.60 -6.11
N THR A 622 -32.66 6.63 -5.37
CA THR A 622 -34.10 6.50 -5.14
C THR A 622 -34.41 6.34 -3.66
N ASN A 623 -35.25 7.22 -3.12
CA ASN A 623 -35.75 7.20 -1.74
C ASN A 623 -34.63 7.16 -0.68
N ILE A 624 -33.61 8.00 -0.84
CA ILE A 624 -32.62 8.27 0.22
C ILE A 624 -33.23 9.27 1.19
N SER A 625 -33.21 9.01 2.49
CA SER A 625 -33.84 9.84 3.51
C SER A 625 -32.88 10.27 4.61
N SER A 626 -33.25 11.38 5.26
CA SER A 626 -32.61 12.01 6.42
C SER A 626 -31.23 12.64 6.13
N GLY A 627 -30.33 11.93 5.43
CA GLY A 627 -29.08 12.46 4.89
C GLY A 627 -29.17 12.87 3.42
N SER A 628 -28.08 13.40 2.86
CA SER A 628 -28.00 13.70 1.42
C SER A 628 -27.81 12.43 0.58
N ALA A 629 -28.29 12.44 -0.66
CA ALA A 629 -27.98 11.38 -1.62
C ALA A 629 -26.52 11.46 -2.09
N LEU A 630 -26.01 12.67 -2.31
CA LEU A 630 -24.65 12.91 -2.77
C LEU A 630 -24.08 14.17 -2.11
N THR A 631 -22.94 14.03 -1.46
CA THR A 631 -22.14 15.16 -0.98
C THR A 631 -20.76 15.12 -1.62
N ILE A 632 -20.30 16.28 -2.09
CA ILE A 632 -18.99 16.46 -2.69
C ILE A 632 -18.28 17.61 -1.97
N ASP A 633 -17.15 17.33 -1.34
CA ASP A 633 -16.22 18.31 -0.78
C ASP A 633 -15.00 18.45 -1.70
N THR A 634 -14.81 19.65 -2.24
CA THR A 634 -13.71 20.00 -3.14
C THR A 634 -12.74 20.95 -2.45
N SER A 635 -11.50 20.51 -2.28
CA SER A 635 -10.42 21.30 -1.69
C SER A 635 -9.32 21.72 -2.67
N TYR A 636 -9.44 21.31 -3.95
CA TYR A 636 -8.45 21.59 -4.99
C TYR A 636 -9.08 22.30 -6.20
N GLY A 637 -8.36 23.25 -6.80
CA GLY A 637 -8.85 24.07 -7.93
C GLY A 637 -8.94 23.36 -9.28
N ASP A 638 -8.08 22.36 -9.54
CA ASP A 638 -8.03 21.62 -10.81
C ASP A 638 -8.94 20.37 -10.78
N ILE A 639 -10.22 20.55 -10.43
CA ILE A 639 -11.21 19.47 -10.34
C ILE A 639 -12.28 19.65 -11.43
N ASP A 640 -12.42 18.66 -12.32
CA ASP A 640 -13.51 18.58 -13.32
C ASP A 640 -14.47 17.43 -12.96
N LEU A 641 -15.61 17.75 -12.33
CA LEU A 641 -16.63 16.78 -11.97
C LEU A 641 -17.73 16.71 -13.04
N GLN A 642 -17.99 15.49 -13.51
CA GLN A 642 -18.98 15.22 -14.57
C GLN A 642 -20.03 14.25 -14.06
N ILE A 643 -21.28 14.72 -13.96
CA ILE A 643 -22.44 13.94 -13.54
C ILE A 643 -23.40 13.87 -14.72
N ARG A 644 -23.59 12.68 -15.29
CA ARG A 644 -24.27 12.49 -16.58
C ARG A 644 -25.38 11.46 -16.49
N ARG A 645 -26.56 11.80 -17.02
CA ARG A 645 -27.70 10.88 -17.13
C ARG A 645 -28.06 10.23 -15.78
N CYS A 646 -27.85 10.97 -14.69
CA CYS A 646 -28.16 10.50 -13.35
C CYS A 646 -29.58 10.89 -12.94
N ASN A 647 -30.23 10.03 -12.15
CA ASN A 647 -31.59 10.26 -11.65
C ASN A 647 -31.58 10.37 -10.13
N PHE A 648 -32.24 11.39 -9.59
CA PHE A 648 -32.44 11.59 -8.15
C PHE A 648 -33.94 11.66 -7.87
N ILE A 649 -34.50 10.63 -7.26
CA ILE A 649 -35.94 10.43 -7.12
C ILE A 649 -36.30 10.26 -5.63
N GLY A 650 -37.13 11.14 -5.10
CA GLY A 650 -37.63 11.03 -3.72
C GLY A 650 -36.54 11.15 -2.65
N CYS A 651 -35.41 11.81 -2.95
CA CYS A 651 -34.32 11.99 -2.01
C CYS A 651 -34.63 13.13 -1.03
N GLN A 652 -34.40 12.92 0.27
CA GLN A 652 -34.83 13.80 1.35
C GLN A 652 -33.68 14.05 2.33
N SER A 653 -33.33 15.32 2.52
CA SER A 653 -32.38 15.75 3.54
C SER A 653 -33.11 16.50 4.67
N THR A 654 -32.72 16.21 5.92
CA THR A 654 -33.29 16.84 7.12
C THR A 654 -32.27 17.60 7.97
N GLN A 655 -31.01 17.70 7.54
CA GLN A 655 -30.00 18.44 8.29
C GLN A 655 -30.35 19.93 8.34
N LEU A 656 -30.41 20.48 9.55
CA LEU A 656 -30.53 21.92 9.73
C LEU A 656 -29.39 22.65 9.02
N TYR A 657 -29.74 23.78 8.43
CA TYR A 657 -28.82 24.58 7.65
C TYR A 657 -27.86 25.37 8.56
N ASP A 658 -26.56 25.13 8.36
CA ASP A 658 -25.48 25.98 8.85
C ASP A 658 -24.58 26.32 7.66
N VAL A 659 -24.33 27.62 7.45
CA VAL A 659 -23.56 28.16 6.31
C VAL A 659 -22.14 27.57 6.26
N LEU A 660 -21.59 27.14 7.40
CA LEU A 660 -20.17 26.77 7.52
C LEU A 660 -19.89 25.27 7.54
N LEU A 661 -20.85 24.42 7.94
CA LEU A 661 -20.54 23.03 8.35
C LEU A 661 -21.53 21.97 7.84
N SER A 662 -22.67 22.34 7.24
CA SER A 662 -23.74 21.37 6.95
C SER A 662 -23.49 20.52 5.70
N GLN A 663 -22.77 19.40 5.80
CA GLN A 663 -22.49 18.54 4.65
C GLN A 663 -23.72 17.83 4.03
N CYS A 664 -24.88 17.89 4.67
CA CYS A 664 -26.07 17.11 4.30
C CYS A 664 -27.39 17.91 4.27
N SER A 665 -27.37 19.21 3.93
CA SER A 665 -28.51 20.16 4.04
C SER A 665 -29.49 20.19 2.85
N SER A 666 -29.15 19.49 1.77
CA SER A 666 -29.95 19.35 0.56
C SER A 666 -29.78 17.93 0.01
N PRO A 667 -30.69 17.37 -0.83
CA PRO A 667 -30.49 16.06 -1.46
C PRO A 667 -29.12 15.91 -2.12
N ILE A 668 -28.58 16.99 -2.69
CA ILE A 668 -27.22 17.04 -3.23
C ILE A 668 -26.52 18.28 -2.67
N VAL A 669 -25.32 18.10 -2.13
CA VAL A 669 -24.50 19.20 -1.59
C VAL A 669 -23.14 19.18 -2.28
N ILE A 670 -22.74 20.33 -2.82
CA ILE A 670 -21.40 20.58 -3.35
C ILE A 670 -20.78 21.67 -2.48
N PHE A 671 -19.66 21.35 -1.85
CA PHE A 671 -18.90 22.25 -0.99
C PHE A 671 -17.52 22.49 -1.61
N SER A 672 -17.08 23.75 -1.65
CA SER A 672 -15.69 24.10 -1.95
C SER A 672 -15.02 24.76 -0.76
N SER A 673 -13.95 24.14 -0.32
CA SER A 673 -12.98 24.71 0.61
C SER A 673 -11.77 25.32 -0.12
N PHE A 674 -11.75 25.31 -1.45
CA PHE A 674 -10.63 25.78 -2.24
C PHE A 674 -10.51 27.32 -2.23
N SER A 675 -9.52 27.84 -1.51
CA SER A 675 -9.23 29.27 -1.45
C SER A 675 -8.24 29.69 -2.54
N TYR A 676 -8.62 30.68 -3.35
CA TYR A 676 -7.75 31.25 -4.38
C TYR A 676 -7.04 32.52 -3.86
N THR A 677 -5.70 32.50 -3.81
CA THR A 677 -4.88 33.68 -3.45
C THR A 677 -3.76 33.83 -4.50
N PRO A 678 -3.76 34.82 -5.42
CA PRO A 678 -4.57 36.05 -5.56
C PRO A 678 -5.54 36.00 -6.75
N SER A 679 -6.38 37.03 -6.93
CA SER A 679 -7.31 37.22 -8.07
C SER A 679 -6.70 36.68 -9.37
N PRO A 680 -7.39 35.79 -10.12
CA PRO A 680 -6.89 35.31 -11.39
C PRO A 680 -6.53 36.53 -12.26
N PRO A 681 -5.39 36.53 -12.97
CA PRO A 681 -5.07 37.63 -13.86
C PRO A 681 -6.25 37.82 -14.82
N ASP A 682 -6.75 39.06 -14.97
CA ASP A 682 -8.03 39.44 -15.62
C ASP A 682 -8.32 38.80 -17.00
N ASN A 683 -7.33 38.15 -17.60
CA ASN A 683 -7.38 37.48 -18.89
C ASN A 683 -7.41 35.94 -18.84
N THR A 684 -7.55 35.32 -17.66
CA THR A 684 -7.60 33.85 -17.50
C THR A 684 -9.05 33.40 -17.31
N PRO A 685 -9.65 32.64 -18.25
CA PRO A 685 -11.00 32.12 -18.08
C PRO A 685 -11.15 31.32 -16.77
N THR A 686 -12.18 31.57 -15.99
CA THR A 686 -12.33 31.02 -14.63
C THR A 686 -12.44 29.50 -14.58
N PHE A 687 -12.98 28.85 -15.63
CA PHE A 687 -13.00 27.38 -15.76
C PHE A 687 -11.61 26.74 -15.88
N ILE A 688 -10.55 27.54 -16.03
CA ILE A 688 -9.17 27.06 -16.05
C ILE A 688 -8.61 26.95 -14.63
N VAL A 689 -9.25 27.61 -13.67
CA VAL A 689 -8.66 27.98 -12.39
C VAL A 689 -9.49 27.48 -11.21
N LEU A 690 -10.81 27.49 -11.37
CA LEU A 690 -11.77 27.09 -10.37
C LEU A 690 -12.21 25.63 -10.57
N PRO A 691 -12.64 24.94 -9.50
CA PRO A 691 -13.33 23.67 -9.62
C PRO A 691 -14.55 23.81 -10.54
N VAL A 692 -14.75 22.84 -11.43
CA VAL A 692 -15.87 22.81 -12.38
C VAL A 692 -16.77 21.62 -12.08
N VAL A 693 -18.07 21.86 -11.91
CA VAL A 693 -19.08 20.82 -11.72
C VAL A 693 -20.19 20.91 -12.77
N VAL A 694 -20.38 19.85 -13.54
CA VAL A 694 -21.35 19.82 -14.63
C VAL A 694 -22.34 18.67 -14.48
N PHE A 695 -23.63 19.02 -14.46
CA PHE A 695 -24.73 18.09 -14.61
C PHE A 695 -25.19 18.08 -16.06
N THR A 696 -25.35 16.90 -16.66
CA THR A 696 -25.82 16.77 -18.05
C THR A 696 -26.86 15.67 -18.17
N ASN A 697 -28.02 15.97 -18.74
CA ASN A 697 -29.13 15.01 -18.91
C ASN A 697 -29.59 14.34 -17.61
N CYS A 698 -29.39 14.99 -16.45
CA CYS A 698 -29.83 14.45 -15.16
C CYS A 698 -31.31 14.75 -14.89
N THR A 699 -31.99 13.88 -14.15
CA THR A 699 -33.40 14.05 -13.75
C THR A 699 -33.52 14.16 -12.23
N PHE A 700 -34.28 15.13 -11.76
CA PHE A 700 -34.58 15.35 -10.35
C PHE A 700 -36.09 15.25 -10.14
N THR A 701 -36.56 14.30 -9.35
CA THR A 701 -37.99 14.01 -9.20
C THR A 701 -38.42 13.95 -7.73
N ASN A 702 -39.30 14.84 -7.29
CA ASN A 702 -39.92 14.84 -5.96
C ASN A 702 -38.92 14.77 -4.79
N ASN A 703 -37.79 15.45 -4.93
CA ASN A 703 -36.77 15.56 -3.88
C ASN A 703 -37.18 16.62 -2.85
N LEU A 704 -36.66 16.53 -1.62
CA LEU A 704 -36.96 17.45 -0.51
C LEU A 704 -35.68 17.81 0.26
N GLY A 705 -35.52 19.07 0.62
CA GLY A 705 -34.43 19.52 1.48
C GLY A 705 -34.81 20.79 2.23
N ILE A 706 -34.07 21.11 3.29
CA ILE A 706 -34.38 22.26 4.16
C ILE A 706 -34.12 23.60 3.44
N LYS A 707 -33.12 23.66 2.56
CA LYS A 707 -32.79 24.87 1.78
C LYS A 707 -33.03 24.72 0.29
N ALA A 708 -32.48 23.67 -0.29
CA ALA A 708 -32.68 23.32 -1.68
C ALA A 708 -33.30 21.93 -1.74
N ASN A 709 -34.32 21.78 -2.57
CA ASN A 709 -34.88 20.48 -2.91
C ASN A 709 -34.19 19.83 -4.11
N VAL A 710 -33.22 20.51 -4.75
CA VAL A 710 -32.43 19.94 -5.86
C VAL A 710 -30.95 19.83 -5.52
N VAL A 711 -30.22 20.95 -5.54
CA VAL A 711 -28.77 21.02 -5.31
C VAL A 711 -28.45 22.24 -4.46
N GLU A 712 -27.55 22.07 -3.50
CA GLU A 712 -26.90 23.15 -2.77
C GLU A 712 -25.44 23.27 -3.17
N ILE A 713 -24.99 24.48 -3.51
CA ILE A 713 -23.61 24.81 -3.84
C ILE A 713 -23.12 25.82 -2.82
N LYS A 714 -22.02 25.52 -2.12
CA LYS A 714 -21.53 26.40 -1.05
C LYS A 714 -20.02 26.42 -0.88
N GLY A 715 -19.55 27.44 -0.15
CA GLY A 715 -18.13 27.64 0.17
C GLY A 715 -17.47 28.70 -0.70
N GLU A 716 -16.22 28.44 -1.09
CA GLU A 716 -15.45 29.31 -1.99
C GLU A 716 -15.91 29.18 -3.45
N GLN A 717 -15.31 29.97 -4.35
CA GLN A 717 -15.75 30.05 -5.74
C GLN A 717 -15.65 28.70 -6.48
N ILE A 718 -16.78 28.25 -7.04
CA ILE A 718 -16.93 27.07 -7.90
C ILE A 718 -17.61 27.50 -9.19
N GLN A 719 -17.19 26.94 -10.31
CA GLN A 719 -17.93 27.06 -11.56
C GLN A 719 -18.85 25.85 -11.73
N PHE A 720 -20.13 26.09 -12.02
CA PHE A 720 -21.10 25.01 -12.15
C PHE A 720 -22.05 25.20 -13.33
N GLY A 721 -22.67 24.11 -13.78
CA GLY A 721 -23.68 24.20 -14.84
C GLY A 721 -24.59 22.99 -14.94
N PHE A 722 -25.77 23.21 -15.50
CA PHE A 722 -26.81 22.21 -15.74
C PHE A 722 -27.18 22.23 -17.22
N SER A 723 -26.88 21.16 -17.95
CA SER A 723 -27.18 21.05 -19.37
C SER A 723 -28.26 20.00 -19.60
N SER A 724 -29.40 20.40 -20.17
CA SER A 724 -30.47 19.47 -20.57
C SER A 724 -30.98 18.59 -19.41
N CYS A 725 -30.95 19.12 -18.18
CA CYS A 725 -31.49 18.46 -16.99
C CYS A 725 -33.01 18.64 -16.90
N THR A 726 -33.69 17.66 -16.29
CA THR A 726 -35.15 17.67 -16.09
C THR A 726 -35.47 17.76 -14.59
N PHE A 727 -36.40 18.63 -14.23
CA PHE A 727 -36.81 18.87 -12.83
C PHE A 727 -38.31 18.67 -12.70
N ILE A 728 -38.72 17.68 -11.91
CA ILE A 728 -40.11 17.24 -11.72
C ILE A 728 -40.40 17.31 -10.23
N SER A 729 -41.21 18.27 -9.78
CA SER A 729 -41.54 18.39 -8.36
C SER A 729 -43.01 18.80 -8.21
N THR A 730 -43.62 18.42 -7.10
CA THR A 730 -44.95 18.89 -6.70
C THR A 730 -44.93 20.33 -6.18
N GLY A 731 -43.75 20.89 -5.89
CA GLY A 731 -43.52 22.30 -5.57
C GLY A 731 -42.39 22.90 -6.41
N ASP A 732 -41.99 24.13 -6.11
CA ASP A 732 -40.90 24.82 -6.81
C ASP A 732 -39.57 24.07 -6.71
N ASN A 733 -38.75 24.11 -7.77
CA ASN A 733 -37.41 23.53 -7.79
C ASN A 733 -36.36 24.60 -7.49
N TYR A 734 -35.61 24.41 -6.41
CA TYR A 734 -34.65 25.37 -5.90
C TYR A 734 -33.24 24.80 -5.94
N ILE A 735 -32.33 25.58 -6.55
CA ILE A 735 -30.90 25.41 -6.40
C ILE A 735 -30.42 26.54 -5.49
N TYR A 736 -29.77 26.17 -4.40
CA TYR A 736 -29.29 27.14 -3.42
C TYR A 736 -27.80 27.35 -3.59
N VAL A 737 -27.37 28.61 -3.63
CA VAL A 737 -25.95 28.98 -3.71
C VAL A 737 -25.61 29.88 -2.53
N SER A 738 -24.62 29.51 -1.74
CA SER A 738 -24.10 30.33 -0.65
C SER A 738 -22.57 30.40 -0.70
N SER A 739 -21.97 31.36 0.00
CA SER A 739 -20.51 31.44 0.10
C SER A 739 -20.09 31.78 1.51
N THR A 740 -18.91 31.29 1.90
CA THR A 740 -18.19 31.67 3.12
C THR A 740 -17.48 33.03 2.99
N GLY A 741 -17.31 33.51 1.75
CA GLY A 741 -16.67 34.80 1.44
C GLY A 741 -17.65 35.98 1.26
N VAL A 742 -17.09 37.14 0.92
CA VAL A 742 -17.80 38.41 0.67
C VAL A 742 -18.93 38.21 -0.38
N LEU A 743 -20.06 38.92 -0.25
CA LEU A 743 -21.24 38.88 -1.15
C LEU A 743 -20.90 38.87 -2.66
N GLU A 744 -19.77 39.48 -3.05
CA GLU A 744 -19.27 39.49 -4.42
C GLU A 744 -18.95 38.09 -4.97
N SER A 745 -18.51 37.13 -4.13
CA SER A 745 -18.21 35.75 -4.53
C SER A 745 -19.45 34.98 -4.96
N VAL A 746 -20.59 35.17 -4.28
CA VAL A 746 -21.87 34.54 -4.67
C VAL A 746 -22.32 35.09 -6.03
N SER A 747 -22.33 36.42 -6.19
CA SER A 747 -22.71 37.05 -7.46
C SER A 747 -21.83 36.58 -8.63
N LEU A 748 -20.53 36.39 -8.40
CA LEU A 748 -19.59 35.88 -9.39
C LEU A 748 -19.90 34.42 -9.78
N MET A 749 -20.10 33.53 -8.81
CA MET A 749 -20.47 32.12 -9.05
C MET A 749 -21.73 32.00 -9.88
N ILE A 750 -22.73 32.84 -9.60
CA ILE A 750 -23.99 32.89 -10.34
C ILE A 750 -23.80 33.38 -11.76
N THR A 751 -23.04 34.47 -11.94
CA THR A 751 -22.79 35.08 -13.26
C THR A 751 -22.01 34.14 -14.18
N GLN A 752 -21.17 33.27 -13.60
CA GLN A 752 -20.35 32.31 -14.34
C GLN A 752 -20.98 30.93 -14.50
N ALA A 753 -22.19 30.72 -13.95
CA ALA A 753 -22.94 29.49 -14.15
C ALA A 753 -23.37 29.35 -15.62
N PHE A 754 -23.43 28.11 -16.12
CA PHE A 754 -23.73 27.85 -17.54
C PHE A 754 -24.76 26.73 -17.75
N GLY A 755 -25.28 26.62 -18.97
CA GLY A 755 -26.32 25.65 -19.32
C GLY A 755 -27.76 26.15 -19.19
N GLY A 756 -27.96 27.47 -19.15
CA GLY A 756 -29.31 28.08 -19.07
C GLY A 756 -29.71 28.51 -17.66
N CYS A 757 -28.76 28.52 -16.72
CA CYS A 757 -28.98 29.10 -15.40
C CYS A 757 -29.28 30.61 -15.52
N LYS A 758 -30.51 31.04 -15.20
CA LYS A 758 -30.88 32.46 -15.10
C LYS A 758 -31.02 32.83 -13.62
N ALA A 759 -30.26 33.83 -13.18
CA ALA A 759 -30.37 34.37 -11.83
C ALA A 759 -31.80 34.88 -11.59
N SER A 760 -32.40 34.53 -10.46
CA SER A 760 -33.60 35.24 -10.01
C SER A 760 -33.20 36.68 -9.64
N THR A 761 -34.16 37.59 -9.64
CA THR A 761 -33.94 38.99 -9.20
C THR A 761 -33.58 39.11 -7.71
N ASP A 762 -33.67 38.02 -6.95
CA ASP A 762 -33.23 37.93 -5.56
C ASP A 762 -31.76 37.49 -5.51
N THR A 763 -30.87 38.39 -5.08
CA THR A 763 -29.41 38.14 -4.96
C THR A 763 -29.05 37.11 -3.89
N THR A 764 -30.03 36.58 -3.16
CA THR A 764 -29.85 35.58 -2.10
C THR A 764 -30.42 34.19 -2.45
N ASN A 765 -31.25 34.09 -3.48
CA ASN A 765 -31.90 32.84 -3.91
C ASN A 765 -31.94 32.76 -5.44
N ILE A 766 -31.41 31.68 -6.02
CA ILE A 766 -31.59 31.41 -7.45
C ILE A 766 -32.80 30.49 -7.64
N ASN A 767 -33.94 31.09 -7.92
CA ASN A 767 -35.03 30.37 -8.57
C ASN A 767 -34.65 30.24 -10.05
N LEU A 768 -34.24 29.03 -10.46
CA LEU A 768 -34.03 28.73 -11.87
C LEU A 768 -35.40 28.48 -12.51
N ASP A 769 -35.94 29.48 -13.19
CA ASP A 769 -37.05 29.30 -14.12
C ASP A 769 -36.51 28.64 -15.40
N ILE A 770 -36.39 27.31 -15.38
CA ILE A 770 -35.99 26.50 -16.54
C ILE A 770 -37.25 26.14 -17.33
N THR A 771 -37.98 27.16 -17.80
CA THR A 771 -39.09 26.98 -18.72
C THR A 771 -38.56 26.80 -20.15
N ASN A 772 -38.32 25.53 -20.49
CA ASN A 772 -38.00 24.94 -21.81
C ASN A 772 -36.64 25.30 -22.47
N PRO A 773 -36.03 24.36 -23.22
CA PRO A 773 -34.75 24.55 -23.92
C PRO A 773 -34.78 25.63 -25.00
#